data_AF-A0A7M4AN95-F1
#
_entry.id   AF-A0A7M4AN95-F1
#
_cell.length_a   1.000
_cell.length_b   1.000
_cell.length_c   1.000
_cell.angle_alpha   90.00
_cell.angle_beta   90.00
_cell.angle_gamma   90.00
#
_symmetry.space_group_name_H-M   'P 1'
#
loop_
_entity.id
_entity.type
_entity.pdbx_description
1 polymer ?
#
loop_
_entity_poly.entity_id
_entity_poly.type
_entity_poly.pdbx_seq_one_letter_code
_entity_poly.pdbx_strand_id
1 'polypeptide(L)'
;VLHPPQYNESTCLEMQAEGAGCATEWTYMDLEGHLRSHDRTTVTLLLGQGVNVEVNRELQSSAGLIVMMGLAIVVLLYVSLRRWSDVAIVMFALGAALLWMQGLIGHFANITGWFGLALIARSQFSNLLPILVLALGIDDSLHALHRYKEERANGKTSEEAGSITVSRVGRAITLTSLTTMSAFAANLFSDIAALRSFGIEAALGVLAAFILTGLWAPLIRVSVDDWLDARKGKTEQGEIKSIVNPEWLKRVTHGSGQRKTAAMIALAAVLLTVPAAMGMAQLEGDFAVEDFLDERSDFAIGVDEIAERFADEGEPANLLILGDVLDPRVFAAIDEFRDNMDALPEGVPDKITRQPDGTIDILALDEMVFAAQGSLVLDSSPFEAAGWQPEVDGFGMNCSLAGNGPLVDTTDRECLAFFYGFLSLHGVPGVGPIPDIPASIVQLYIMPVVELDPNQPWLDINGDDAAYDMMQIRFGMTQPEDFPGMQGGVAEVWRDLEVFTNLSSGTYEAPGEEEEDKPLTWVMLTGRPITRFTASTAMQDEMQSSLILGSVFVLGSLTIGFRSPKQAVVTFVPIFLVVVWLYGLMYVTGASLNIVTVTIATISLGVGIDYCIHVTERYREGRENGESHNDALAAVGGACGLALLGSATSDIAGFLVIALSPMGLFANFGIFSAAMIALSLFASLVLTTAALGLISKPPAQGQAPMPSAVADEEA
;
A
#
# COMPACT_ATOMS: atom_id res chain seq x y z
N VAL A 1 -4.67 20.69 12.81
CA VAL A 1 -4.15 21.98 13.34
C VAL A 1 -3.81 21.72 14.79
N LEU A 2 -2.67 22.17 15.33
CA LEU A 2 -2.31 21.93 16.74
C LEU A 2 -3.34 22.49 17.75
N HIS A 3 -4.16 23.44 17.30
CA HIS A 3 -5.37 23.90 17.99
C HIS A 3 -6.51 23.94 16.96
N PRO A 4 -7.44 22.96 16.94
CA PRO A 4 -8.65 23.10 16.13
C PRO A 4 -9.31 24.44 16.46
N PRO A 5 -9.85 25.16 15.47
CA PRO A 5 -10.63 26.36 15.75
C PRO A 5 -11.76 26.00 16.73
N GLN A 6 -11.96 26.83 17.76
CA GLN A 6 -13.02 26.66 18.75
C GLN A 6 -14.37 27.06 18.16
N TYR A 7 -14.79 26.35 17.11
CA TYR A 7 -16.10 26.51 16.51
C TYR A 7 -17.11 25.81 17.41
N ASN A 8 -17.75 26.60 18.26
CA ASN A 8 -18.93 26.14 18.97
C ASN A 8 -20.15 26.23 18.04
N GLU A 9 -21.28 25.66 18.48
CA GLU A 9 -22.55 25.68 17.74
C GLU A 9 -22.93 27.10 17.27
N SER A 10 -22.79 28.11 18.14
CA SER A 10 -23.15 29.48 17.80
C SER A 10 -22.29 30.08 16.69
N THR A 11 -20.98 29.80 16.70
CA THR A 11 -20.05 30.23 15.65
C THR A 11 -20.36 29.55 14.32
N CYS A 12 -20.68 28.25 14.34
CA CYS A 12 -21.05 27.54 13.12
C CYS A 12 -22.37 28.07 12.51
N LEU A 13 -23.38 28.33 13.35
CA LEU A 13 -24.65 28.90 12.90
C LEU A 13 -24.46 30.30 12.30
N GLU A 14 -23.55 31.09 12.86
CA GLU A 14 -23.21 32.43 12.36
C GLU A 14 -22.49 32.34 11.00
N MET A 15 -21.49 31.46 10.86
CA MET A 15 -20.81 31.21 9.59
C MET A 15 -21.75 30.70 8.50
N GLN A 16 -22.67 29.79 8.86
CA GLN A 16 -23.70 29.29 7.94
C GLN A 16 -24.63 30.41 7.47
N ALA A 17 -25.01 31.33 8.37
CA ALA A 17 -25.82 32.50 8.02
C ALA A 17 -25.06 33.48 7.09
N GLU A 18 -23.73 33.55 7.18
CA GLU A 18 -22.86 34.33 6.30
C GLU A 18 -22.54 33.64 4.96
N GLY A 19 -23.06 32.43 4.73
CA GLY A 19 -22.81 31.65 3.52
C GLY A 19 -21.45 30.94 3.50
N ALA A 20 -20.74 30.93 4.63
CA ALA A 20 -19.55 30.12 4.84
C ALA A 20 -19.95 28.74 5.42
N GLY A 21 -19.31 27.66 4.95
CA GLY A 21 -19.51 26.35 5.57
C GLY A 21 -18.85 26.29 6.95
N CYS A 22 -19.50 25.65 7.92
CA CYS A 22 -18.86 25.19 9.14
C CYS A 22 -18.70 23.67 9.07
N ALA A 23 -17.47 23.18 9.22
CA ALA A 23 -17.23 21.74 9.25
C ALA A 23 -17.62 21.21 10.64
N THR A 24 -18.66 20.38 10.69
CA THR A 24 -19.18 19.76 11.92
C THR A 24 -18.09 19.06 12.74
N GLU A 25 -17.06 18.56 12.05
CA GLU A 25 -15.88 17.92 12.62
C GLU A 25 -15.16 18.83 13.63
N TRP A 26 -15.05 20.14 13.33
CA TRP A 26 -14.38 21.09 14.23
C TRP A 26 -15.16 21.29 15.53
N THR A 27 -16.49 21.30 15.46
CA THR A 27 -17.36 21.41 16.63
C THR A 27 -17.23 20.18 17.53
N TYR A 28 -17.17 18.99 16.93
CA TYR A 28 -16.95 17.76 17.70
C TYR A 28 -15.55 17.73 18.33
N MET A 29 -14.51 18.17 17.63
CA MET A 29 -13.16 18.28 18.21
C MET A 29 -13.10 19.27 19.38
N ASP A 30 -13.81 20.40 19.29
CA ASP A 30 -13.91 21.37 20.39
C ASP A 30 -14.66 20.78 21.60
N LEU A 31 -15.77 20.07 21.36
CA LEU A 31 -16.52 19.36 22.40
C LEU A 31 -15.67 18.30 23.10
N GLU A 32 -14.97 17.47 22.34
CA GLU A 32 -14.02 16.48 22.85
C GLU A 32 -12.92 17.16 23.69
N GLY A 33 -12.35 18.27 23.20
CA GLY A 33 -11.38 19.07 23.95
C GLY A 33 -11.93 19.58 25.28
N HIS A 34 -13.19 20.04 25.29
CA HIS A 34 -13.88 20.48 26.51
C HIS A 34 -14.12 19.33 27.49
N LEU A 35 -14.59 18.17 27.01
CA LEU A 35 -14.76 16.96 27.82
C LEU A 35 -13.43 16.55 28.48
N ARG A 36 -12.35 16.50 27.70
CA ARG A 36 -11.00 16.14 28.18
C ARG A 36 -10.42 17.11 29.22
N SER A 37 -10.79 18.39 29.16
CA SER A 37 -10.34 19.37 30.14
C SER A 37 -10.94 19.16 31.53
N HIS A 38 -12.06 18.43 31.62
CA HIS A 38 -12.79 18.15 32.85
C HIS A 38 -12.74 16.68 33.28
N ASP A 39 -12.60 15.75 32.35
CA ASP A 39 -12.55 14.31 32.60
C ASP A 39 -11.46 13.62 31.75
N ARG A 40 -10.54 12.95 32.43
CA ARG A 40 -9.44 12.18 31.81
C ARG A 40 -9.74 10.68 31.70
N THR A 41 -10.92 10.25 32.12
CA THR A 41 -11.36 8.85 32.10
C THR A 41 -12.36 8.54 30.98
N THR A 42 -12.88 9.57 30.31
CA THR A 42 -13.79 9.41 29.17
C THR A 42 -13.00 9.22 27.88
N VAL A 43 -13.30 8.14 27.16
CA VAL A 43 -12.85 7.90 25.77
C VAL A 43 -13.97 8.35 24.83
N THR A 44 -13.64 9.14 23.81
CA THR A 44 -14.60 9.61 22.81
C THR A 44 -14.23 9.06 21.44
N LEU A 45 -15.21 8.45 20.77
CA LEU A 45 -15.07 7.96 19.40
C LEU A 45 -16.03 8.71 18.49
N LEU A 46 -15.50 9.31 17.41
CA LEU A 46 -16.31 9.96 16.39
C LEU A 46 -16.55 9.01 15.21
N LEU A 47 -17.76 8.47 15.11
CA LEU A 47 -18.13 7.57 14.02
C LEU A 47 -18.28 8.33 12.69
N GLY A 48 -17.85 7.71 11.59
CA GLY A 48 -17.94 8.26 10.24
C GLY A 48 -16.71 9.09 9.82
N GLN A 49 -16.49 10.27 10.43
CA GLN A 49 -15.39 11.18 10.03
C GLN A 49 -14.14 11.11 10.93
N GLY A 50 -14.17 10.36 12.04
CA GLY A 50 -13.10 10.36 13.03
C GLY A 50 -11.75 9.91 12.47
N VAL A 51 -11.73 8.91 11.59
CA VAL A 51 -10.51 8.42 10.92
C VAL A 51 -9.85 9.55 10.13
N ASN A 52 -10.60 10.29 9.31
CA ASN A 52 -10.05 11.39 8.51
C ASN A 52 -9.46 12.51 9.39
N VAL A 53 -10.12 12.81 10.51
CA VAL A 53 -9.65 13.81 11.47
C VAL A 53 -8.35 13.35 12.12
N GLU A 54 -8.30 12.11 12.60
CA GLU A 54 -7.16 11.56 13.32
C GLU A 54 -5.95 11.36 12.41
N VAL A 55 -6.14 10.81 11.21
CA VAL A 55 -5.08 10.70 10.20
C VAL A 55 -4.51 12.08 9.85
N ASN A 56 -5.35 13.11 9.67
CA ASN A 56 -4.86 14.46 9.42
C ASN A 56 -4.10 15.06 10.61
N ARG A 57 -4.50 14.72 11.84
CA ARG A 57 -3.78 15.11 13.07
C ARG A 57 -2.38 14.50 13.08
N GLU A 58 -2.28 13.21 12.78
CA GLU A 58 -1.02 12.48 12.76
C GLU A 58 -0.10 12.89 11.61
N LEU A 59 -0.64 13.19 10.42
CA LEU A 59 0.14 13.76 9.32
C LEU A 59 0.77 15.12 9.68
N GLN A 60 0.05 15.96 10.43
CA GLN A 60 0.59 17.24 10.89
C GLN A 60 1.61 17.07 12.01
N SER A 61 1.37 16.13 12.93
CA SER A 61 2.35 15.74 13.95
C SER A 61 3.67 15.27 13.32
N SER A 62 3.57 14.49 12.25
CA SER A 62 4.71 13.94 11.49
C SER A 62 5.57 14.99 10.78
N ALA A 63 5.10 16.23 10.59
CA ALA A 63 5.92 17.31 10.03
C ALA A 63 7.17 17.60 10.89
N GLY A 64 7.08 17.41 12.22
CA GLY A 64 8.21 17.52 13.13
C GLY A 64 9.31 16.49 12.85
N LEU A 65 8.95 15.27 12.42
CA LEU A 65 9.90 14.22 12.07
C LEU A 65 10.71 14.56 10.83
N ILE A 66 10.10 15.21 9.83
CA ILE A 66 10.81 15.67 8.62
C ILE A 66 11.90 16.69 8.99
N VAL A 67 11.62 17.62 9.91
CA VAL A 67 12.61 18.60 10.40
C VAL A 67 13.73 17.89 11.16
N MET A 68 13.38 16.96 12.05
CA MET A 68 14.36 16.16 12.80
C MET A 68 15.27 15.35 11.87
N MET A 69 14.71 14.75 10.82
CA MET A 69 15.45 14.03 9.80
C MET A 69 16.39 14.95 9.02
N GLY A 70 15.92 16.14 8.62
CA GLY A 70 16.77 17.15 7.97
C GLY A 70 17.97 17.55 8.85
N LEU A 71 17.76 17.73 10.16
CA LEU A 71 18.86 17.99 11.10
C LEU A 71 19.82 16.81 11.23
N ALA A 72 19.30 15.59 11.31
CA ALA A 72 20.11 14.37 11.37
C ALA A 72 20.96 14.21 10.10
N ILE A 73 20.39 14.45 8.92
CA ILE A 73 21.08 14.44 7.62
C ILE A 73 22.22 15.47 7.61
N VAL A 74 21.99 16.69 8.08
CA VAL A 74 23.05 17.72 8.16
C VAL A 74 24.21 17.25 9.03
N VAL A 75 23.93 16.65 10.20
CA VAL A 75 24.96 16.11 11.09
C VAL A 75 25.73 14.97 10.42
N LEU A 76 25.03 14.03 9.78
CA LEU A 76 25.64 12.90 9.08
C LEU A 76 26.50 13.33 7.89
N LEU A 77 25.98 14.25 7.06
CA LEU A 77 26.72 14.83 5.95
C LEU A 77 27.96 15.57 6.45
N TYR A 78 27.87 16.31 7.55
CA TYR A 78 29.04 16.96 8.14
C TYR A 78 30.07 15.94 8.64
N VAL A 79 29.64 14.85 9.29
CA VAL A 79 30.52 13.77 9.74
C VAL A 79 31.21 13.07 8.56
N SER A 80 30.48 12.82 7.47
CA SER A 80 30.96 12.12 6.26
C SER A 80 31.85 13.00 5.38
N LEU A 81 31.48 14.26 5.15
CA LEU A 81 32.18 15.17 4.23
C LEU A 81 33.20 16.07 4.95
N ARG A 82 33.04 16.32 6.26
CA ARG A 82 33.90 17.16 7.12
C ARG A 82 34.18 18.57 6.60
N ARG A 83 33.32 19.10 5.72
CA ARG A 83 33.46 20.44 5.15
C ARG A 83 32.10 21.08 4.94
N TRP A 84 31.87 22.22 5.59
CA TRP A 84 30.59 22.94 5.54
C TRP A 84 30.17 23.37 4.13
N SER A 85 31.11 23.70 3.24
CA SER A 85 30.77 24.03 1.85
C SER A 85 30.13 22.84 1.13
N ASP A 86 30.62 21.63 1.38
CA ASP A 86 30.11 20.44 0.71
C ASP A 86 28.73 20.08 1.26
N VAL A 87 28.54 20.15 2.57
CA VAL A 87 27.23 19.99 3.21
C VAL A 87 26.22 20.99 2.65
N ALA A 88 26.60 22.27 2.52
CA ALA A 88 25.71 23.30 1.98
C ALA A 88 25.32 23.04 0.51
N ILE A 89 26.27 22.60 -0.33
CA ILE A 89 26.00 22.24 -1.73
C ILE A 89 25.01 21.08 -1.80
N VAL A 90 25.24 20.02 -1.01
CA VAL A 90 24.37 18.84 -0.99
C VAL A 90 22.97 19.20 -0.48
N MET A 91 22.86 19.93 0.64
CA MET A 91 21.57 20.35 1.18
C MET A 91 20.78 21.24 0.22
N PHE A 92 21.46 22.12 -0.51
CA PHE A 92 20.81 22.95 -1.53
C PHE A 92 20.32 22.10 -2.71
N ALA A 93 21.14 21.16 -3.20
CA ALA A 93 20.75 20.24 -4.26
C ALA A 93 19.57 19.36 -3.85
N LEU A 94 19.56 18.84 -2.62
CA LEU A 94 18.47 18.05 -2.06
C LEU A 94 17.17 18.86 -1.94
N GLY A 95 17.24 20.08 -1.39
CA GLY A 95 16.08 20.97 -1.29
C GLY A 95 15.51 21.32 -2.67
N ALA A 96 16.40 21.56 -3.65
CA ALA A 96 16.00 21.79 -5.03
C ALA A 96 15.40 20.53 -5.69
N ALA A 97 15.91 19.33 -5.38
CA ALA A 97 15.35 18.06 -5.84
C ALA A 97 13.94 17.81 -5.32
N LEU A 98 13.67 18.11 -4.06
CA LEU A 98 12.32 18.05 -3.50
C LEU A 98 11.37 19.04 -4.17
N LEU A 99 11.83 20.27 -4.43
CA LEU A 99 11.05 21.27 -5.16
C LEU A 99 10.75 20.80 -6.60
N TRP A 100 11.76 20.29 -7.30
CA TRP A 100 11.63 19.74 -8.65
C TRP A 100 10.71 18.54 -8.69
N MET A 101 10.80 17.63 -7.72
CA MET A 101 9.87 16.51 -7.58
C MET A 101 8.43 17.01 -7.51
N GLN A 102 8.11 17.94 -6.60
CA GLN A 102 6.75 18.48 -6.47
C GLN A 102 6.27 19.18 -7.75
N GLY A 103 7.16 19.94 -8.40
CA GLY A 103 6.87 20.58 -9.69
C GLY A 103 6.62 19.58 -10.82
N LEU A 104 7.47 18.56 -10.94
CA LEU A 104 7.36 17.50 -11.95
C LEU A 104 6.08 16.68 -11.77
N ILE A 105 5.72 16.33 -10.53
CA ILE A 105 4.46 15.66 -10.20
C ILE A 105 3.27 16.52 -10.68
N GLY A 106 3.26 17.82 -10.36
CA GLY A 106 2.19 18.73 -10.79
C GLY A 106 2.11 18.89 -12.31
N HIS A 107 3.26 19.01 -12.99
CA HIS A 107 3.30 19.07 -14.45
C HIS A 107 2.83 17.77 -15.09
N PHE A 108 3.26 16.61 -14.58
CA PHE A 108 2.85 15.31 -15.09
C PHE A 108 1.34 15.10 -14.92
N ALA A 109 0.79 15.43 -13.75
CA ALA A 109 -0.64 15.35 -13.48
C ALA A 109 -1.46 16.24 -14.43
N ASN A 110 -1.01 17.48 -14.68
CA ASN A 110 -1.69 18.39 -15.59
C ASN A 110 -1.61 17.92 -17.06
N ILE A 111 -0.43 17.46 -17.50
CA ILE A 111 -0.22 16.94 -18.86
C ILE A 111 -1.11 15.73 -19.10
N THR A 112 -1.12 14.76 -18.19
CA THR A 112 -1.93 13.54 -18.33
C THR A 112 -3.43 13.84 -18.23
N GLY A 113 -3.83 14.75 -17.34
CA GLY A 113 -5.19 15.28 -17.25
C GLY A 113 -5.67 15.93 -18.55
N TRP A 114 -4.79 16.62 -19.30
CA TRP A 114 -5.15 17.18 -20.61
C TRP A 114 -5.52 16.11 -21.65
N PHE A 115 -4.98 14.89 -21.51
CA PHE A 115 -5.34 13.73 -22.33
C PHE A 115 -6.50 12.90 -21.76
N GLY A 116 -7.13 13.35 -20.66
CA GLY A 116 -8.18 12.59 -19.96
C GLY A 116 -7.65 11.38 -19.17
N LEU A 117 -6.35 11.32 -18.91
CA LEU A 117 -5.71 10.24 -18.16
C LEU A 117 -5.37 10.70 -16.73
N ALA A 118 -6.17 10.29 -15.74
CA ALA A 118 -5.90 10.58 -14.33
C ALA A 118 -4.94 9.54 -13.72
N LEU A 119 -3.65 9.61 -14.09
CA LEU A 119 -2.65 8.63 -13.64
C LEU A 119 -2.16 8.85 -12.21
N ILE A 120 -2.19 10.10 -11.72
CA ILE A 120 -1.76 10.45 -10.37
C ILE A 120 -3.00 10.72 -9.51
N ALA A 121 -3.26 9.83 -8.55
CA ALA A 121 -4.16 10.04 -7.44
C ALA A 121 -3.31 10.27 -6.18
N ARG A 122 -3.17 11.53 -5.78
CA ARG A 122 -2.39 11.87 -4.59
C ARG A 122 -2.96 11.12 -3.39
N SER A 123 -2.12 10.32 -2.75
CA SER A 123 -2.49 9.49 -1.62
C SER A 123 -1.75 9.95 -0.38
N GLN A 124 -2.12 9.39 0.78
CA GLN A 124 -1.35 9.60 2.01
C GLN A 124 0.09 9.04 1.88
N PHE A 125 0.31 8.05 1.02
CA PHE A 125 1.62 7.47 0.73
C PHE A 125 2.54 8.41 -0.03
N SER A 126 1.98 9.31 -0.84
CA SER A 126 2.75 10.37 -1.52
C SER A 126 3.53 11.25 -0.54
N ASN A 127 3.12 11.29 0.74
CA ASN A 127 3.84 12.02 1.80
C ASN A 127 5.14 11.35 2.25
N LEU A 128 5.38 10.07 1.91
CA LEU A 128 6.65 9.37 2.19
C LEU A 128 7.75 9.71 1.18
N LEU A 129 7.37 10.18 -0.02
CA LEU A 129 8.31 10.44 -1.11
C LEU A 129 9.40 11.45 -0.80
N PRO A 130 9.13 12.59 -0.13
CA PRO A 130 10.20 13.51 0.23
C PRO A 130 11.27 12.84 1.09
N ILE A 131 10.89 11.91 1.95
CA ILE A 131 11.83 11.20 2.81
C ILE A 131 12.67 10.21 1.99
N LEU A 132 12.01 9.42 1.15
CA LEU A 132 12.66 8.49 0.24
C LEU A 132 13.66 9.19 -0.70
N VAL A 133 13.27 10.33 -1.28
CA VAL A 133 14.13 11.13 -2.17
C VAL A 133 15.27 11.80 -1.42
N LEU A 134 15.06 12.20 -0.16
CA LEU A 134 16.15 12.71 0.68
C LEU A 134 17.20 11.64 0.96
N ALA A 135 16.79 10.41 1.29
CA ALA A 135 17.71 9.28 1.47
C ALA A 135 18.50 9.03 0.16
N LEU A 136 17.79 8.77 -0.95
CA LEU A 136 18.43 8.47 -2.24
C LEU A 136 19.30 9.59 -2.78
N GLY A 137 18.88 10.84 -2.63
CA GLY A 137 19.61 11.99 -3.17
C GLY A 137 20.95 12.23 -2.48
N ILE A 138 21.11 11.81 -1.22
CA ILE A 138 22.36 11.98 -0.46
C ILE A 138 23.46 11.14 -1.10
N ASP A 139 23.16 9.89 -1.44
CA ASP A 139 24.12 8.88 -1.88
C ASP A 139 24.86 9.27 -3.15
N ASP A 140 24.12 9.73 -4.16
CA ASP A 140 24.67 10.22 -5.42
C ASP A 140 25.74 11.31 -5.19
N SER A 141 25.44 12.24 -4.30
CA SER A 141 26.33 13.34 -3.96
C SER A 141 27.51 12.89 -3.10
N LEU A 142 27.31 11.95 -2.17
CA LEU A 142 28.38 11.40 -1.34
C LEU A 142 29.42 10.67 -2.20
N HIS A 143 28.97 9.79 -3.10
CA HIS A 143 29.86 9.04 -3.99
C HIS A 143 30.64 9.98 -4.92
N ALA A 144 29.96 10.95 -5.54
CA ALA A 144 30.61 11.92 -6.42
C ALA A 144 31.63 12.79 -5.66
N LEU A 145 31.26 13.33 -4.49
CA LEU A 145 32.12 14.23 -3.73
C LEU A 145 33.29 13.52 -3.05
N HIS A 146 33.13 12.28 -2.58
CA HIS A 146 34.26 11.48 -2.08
C HIS A 146 35.26 11.18 -3.18
N ARG A 147 34.81 10.79 -4.38
CA ARG A 147 35.72 10.57 -5.51
C ARG A 147 36.43 11.85 -5.94
N TYR A 148 35.70 12.96 -6.01
CA TYR A 148 36.29 14.26 -6.31
C TYR A 148 37.40 14.62 -5.30
N LYS A 149 37.15 14.41 -4.00
CA LYS A 149 38.16 14.62 -2.94
C LYS A 149 39.36 13.70 -3.07
N GLU A 150 39.13 12.42 -3.38
CA GLU A 150 40.19 11.43 -3.60
C GLU A 150 41.14 11.88 -4.73
N GLU A 151 40.58 12.28 -5.88
CA GLU A 151 41.38 12.74 -7.01
C GLU A 151 42.12 14.06 -6.70
N ARG A 152 41.48 14.98 -5.97
CA ARG A 152 42.15 16.20 -5.48
C ARG A 152 43.29 15.90 -4.50
N ALA A 153 43.12 14.90 -3.64
CA ALA A 153 44.17 14.43 -2.72
C ALA A 153 45.33 13.76 -3.48
N ASN A 154 45.04 13.09 -4.59
CA ASN A 154 46.04 12.55 -5.53
C ASN A 154 46.75 13.64 -6.36
N GLY A 155 46.52 14.92 -6.08
CA GLY A 155 47.20 16.05 -6.71
C GLY A 155 46.58 16.52 -8.04
N LYS A 156 45.40 16.03 -8.41
CA LYS A 156 44.71 16.45 -9.65
C LYS A 156 44.17 17.87 -9.56
N THR A 157 44.07 18.56 -10.70
CA THR A 157 43.39 19.85 -10.78
C THR A 157 41.88 19.67 -10.56
N SER A 158 41.17 20.75 -10.26
CA SER A 158 39.72 20.73 -10.05
C SER A 158 38.97 20.19 -11.29
N GLU A 159 39.37 20.64 -12.49
CA GLU A 159 38.81 20.17 -13.76
C GLU A 159 39.11 18.69 -14.02
N GLU A 160 40.35 18.24 -13.80
CA GLU A 160 40.74 16.83 -13.97
C GLU A 160 39.98 15.93 -12.99
N ALA A 161 39.92 16.31 -11.71
CA ALA A 161 39.19 15.58 -10.68
C ALA A 161 37.70 15.49 -11.01
N GLY A 162 37.09 16.59 -11.48
CA GLY A 162 35.70 16.63 -11.92
C GLY A 162 35.44 15.71 -13.11
N SER A 163 36.29 15.76 -14.14
CA SER A 163 36.19 14.92 -15.34
C SER A 163 36.31 13.43 -15.00
N ILE A 164 37.27 13.05 -14.14
CA ILE A 164 37.42 11.66 -13.67
C ILE A 164 36.20 11.22 -12.87
N THR A 165 35.68 12.09 -11.99
CA THR A 165 34.48 11.79 -11.19
C THR A 165 33.27 11.51 -12.07
N VAL A 166 32.98 12.39 -13.05
CA VAL A 166 31.83 12.23 -13.95
C VAL A 166 32.00 11.02 -14.87
N SER A 167 33.20 10.77 -15.41
CA SER A 167 33.42 9.65 -16.34
C SER A 167 33.43 8.28 -15.68
N ARG A 168 33.83 8.18 -14.41
CA ARG A 168 33.90 6.91 -13.66
C ARG A 168 32.69 6.72 -12.75
N VAL A 169 32.52 7.60 -11.77
CA VAL A 169 31.42 7.50 -10.80
C VAL A 169 30.08 7.89 -11.42
N GLY A 170 30.07 8.85 -12.35
CA GLY A 170 28.84 9.22 -13.07
C GLY A 170 28.23 8.07 -13.87
N ARG A 171 29.02 7.08 -14.33
CA ARG A 171 28.49 5.86 -14.98
C ARG A 171 27.72 4.99 -13.98
N ALA A 172 28.26 4.84 -12.77
CA ALA A 172 27.57 4.12 -11.69
C ALA A 172 26.28 4.87 -11.31
N ILE A 173 26.37 6.17 -11.02
CA ILE A 173 25.23 7.02 -10.64
C ILE A 173 24.11 7.00 -11.71
N THR A 174 24.47 7.08 -12.99
CA THR A 174 23.46 7.00 -14.06
C THR A 174 22.76 5.64 -14.08
N LEU A 175 23.51 4.57 -13.83
CA LEU A 175 22.97 3.22 -13.83
C LEU A 175 22.06 3.00 -12.61
N THR A 176 22.49 3.42 -11.42
CA THR A 176 21.70 3.35 -10.17
C THR A 176 20.39 4.14 -10.32
N SER A 177 20.45 5.40 -10.76
CA SER A 177 19.22 6.18 -10.95
C SER A 177 18.29 5.56 -12.00
N LEU A 178 18.82 5.01 -13.10
CA LEU A 178 18.02 4.34 -14.11
C LEU A 178 17.37 3.06 -13.58
N THR A 179 18.11 2.24 -12.82
CA THR A 179 17.56 1.02 -12.21
C THR A 179 16.50 1.36 -11.17
N THR A 180 16.71 2.39 -10.37
CA THR A 180 15.77 2.84 -9.34
C THR A 180 14.50 3.40 -9.96
N MET A 181 14.61 4.24 -11.00
CA MET A 181 13.44 4.67 -11.79
C MET A 181 12.70 3.49 -12.41
N SER A 182 13.43 2.49 -12.94
CA SER A 182 12.85 1.30 -13.54
C SER A 182 12.13 0.42 -12.52
N ALA A 183 12.68 0.28 -11.30
CA ALA A 183 12.05 -0.46 -10.21
C ALA A 183 10.73 0.18 -9.78
N PHE A 184 10.70 1.51 -9.59
CA PHE A 184 9.47 2.23 -9.27
C PHE A 184 8.45 2.24 -10.41
N ALA A 185 8.93 2.32 -11.67
CA ALA A 185 8.07 2.27 -12.84
C ALA A 185 7.33 0.93 -13.01
N ALA A 186 7.76 -0.15 -12.34
CA ALA A 186 7.01 -1.40 -12.30
C ALA A 186 5.63 -1.22 -11.66
N ASN A 187 5.51 -0.34 -10.66
CA ASN A 187 4.21 -0.07 -10.02
C ASN A 187 3.22 0.64 -10.96
N LEU A 188 3.65 1.15 -12.13
CA LEU A 188 2.74 1.73 -13.13
C LEU A 188 1.64 0.74 -13.56
N PHE A 189 1.94 -0.55 -13.48
CA PHE A 189 1.09 -1.66 -13.89
C PHE A 189 0.27 -2.25 -12.74
N SER A 190 0.29 -1.61 -11.57
CA SER A 190 -0.51 -2.01 -10.41
C SER A 190 -1.99 -1.64 -10.60
N ASP A 191 -2.87 -2.54 -10.20
CA ASP A 191 -4.32 -2.32 -10.14
C ASP A 191 -4.69 -1.43 -8.93
N ILE A 192 -3.80 -1.32 -7.93
CA ILE A 192 -3.96 -0.39 -6.81
C ILE A 192 -3.51 1.02 -7.22
N ALA A 193 -4.47 1.93 -7.40
CA ALA A 193 -4.24 3.30 -7.83
C ALA A 193 -3.20 4.07 -6.96
N ALA A 194 -3.17 3.78 -5.66
CA ALA A 194 -2.21 4.34 -4.72
C ALA A 194 -0.76 3.90 -5.02
N LEU A 195 -0.53 2.61 -5.28
CA LEU A 195 0.78 2.06 -5.65
C LEU A 195 1.24 2.59 -7.01
N ARG A 196 0.32 2.65 -7.98
CA ARG A 196 0.57 3.24 -9.30
C ARG A 196 1.04 4.69 -9.21
N SER A 197 0.32 5.51 -8.44
CA SER A 197 0.67 6.92 -8.23
C SER A 197 2.02 7.04 -7.53
N PHE A 198 2.24 6.26 -6.46
CA PHE A 198 3.50 6.23 -5.72
C PHE A 198 4.70 5.89 -6.62
N GLY A 199 4.58 4.89 -7.50
CA GLY A 199 5.64 4.52 -8.45
C GLY A 199 6.02 5.64 -9.42
N ILE A 200 5.03 6.33 -10.01
CA ILE A 200 5.27 7.46 -10.91
C ILE A 200 5.96 8.60 -10.16
N GLU A 201 5.40 8.98 -9.01
CA GLU A 201 5.90 10.10 -8.22
C GLU A 201 7.32 9.81 -7.68
N ALA A 202 7.61 8.58 -7.24
CA ALA A 202 8.94 8.14 -6.84
C ALA A 202 9.94 8.19 -8.01
N ALA A 203 9.57 7.70 -9.18
CA ALA A 203 10.44 7.75 -10.36
C ALA A 203 10.78 9.20 -10.77
N LEU A 204 9.80 10.12 -10.71
CA LEU A 204 10.03 11.55 -10.95
C LEU A 204 10.93 12.18 -9.87
N GLY A 205 10.76 11.78 -8.62
CA GLY A 205 11.61 12.19 -7.51
C GLY A 205 13.07 11.74 -7.68
N VAL A 206 13.29 10.49 -8.06
CA VAL A 206 14.62 9.93 -8.36
C VAL A 206 15.24 10.63 -9.57
N LEU A 207 14.46 10.92 -10.61
CA LEU A 207 14.93 11.71 -11.75
C LEU A 207 15.41 13.11 -11.33
N ALA A 208 14.66 13.80 -10.47
CA ALA A 208 15.03 15.10 -9.94
C ALA A 208 16.31 15.03 -9.08
N ALA A 209 16.42 14.01 -8.22
CA ALA A 209 17.62 13.75 -7.43
C ALA A 209 18.83 13.49 -8.33
N PHE A 210 18.75 12.56 -9.28
CA PHE A 210 19.83 12.25 -10.23
C PHE A 210 20.39 13.51 -10.92
N ILE A 211 19.50 14.38 -11.41
CA ILE A 211 19.91 15.61 -12.10
C ILE A 211 20.60 16.57 -11.13
N LEU A 212 20.05 16.78 -9.93
CA LEU A 212 20.51 17.85 -9.04
C LEU A 212 21.61 17.40 -8.06
N THR A 213 21.52 16.21 -7.51
CA THR A 213 22.51 15.66 -6.58
C THR A 213 23.59 14.86 -7.32
N GLY A 214 23.21 14.03 -8.30
CA GLY A 214 24.15 13.21 -9.07
C GLY A 214 24.98 13.97 -10.09
N LEU A 215 24.37 14.89 -10.86
CA LEU A 215 25.06 15.65 -11.90
C LEU A 215 25.43 17.06 -11.44
N TRP A 216 24.50 17.81 -10.85
CA TRP A 216 24.70 19.24 -10.60
C TRP A 216 25.57 19.53 -9.37
N ALA A 217 25.39 18.82 -8.25
CA ALA A 217 26.21 19.00 -7.05
C ALA A 217 27.73 18.85 -7.28
N PRO A 218 28.24 17.82 -7.98
CA PRO A 218 29.68 17.75 -8.27
C PRO A 218 30.15 18.87 -9.20
N LEU A 219 29.34 19.33 -10.15
CA LEU A 219 29.69 20.45 -11.04
C LEU A 219 29.76 21.78 -10.29
N ILE A 220 28.83 22.03 -9.36
CA ILE A 220 28.90 23.17 -8.44
C ILE A 220 30.19 23.07 -7.61
N ARG A 221 30.52 21.88 -7.11
CA ARG A 221 31.72 21.67 -6.31
C ARG A 221 33.00 22.04 -7.05
N VAL A 222 33.14 21.63 -8.32
CA VAL A 222 34.24 22.02 -9.21
C VAL A 222 34.32 23.55 -9.31
N SER A 223 33.19 24.19 -9.62
CA SER A 223 33.11 25.66 -9.77
C SER A 223 33.48 26.41 -8.48
N VAL A 224 33.12 25.87 -7.31
CA VAL A 224 33.47 26.43 -6.01
C VAL A 224 34.96 26.30 -5.72
N ASP A 225 35.59 25.16 -6.05
CA ASP A 225 37.04 25.02 -5.89
C ASP A 225 37.80 25.93 -6.86
N ASP A 226 37.37 26.06 -8.11
CA ASP A 226 37.98 26.99 -9.08
C ASP A 226 37.91 28.44 -8.57
N TRP A 227 36.76 28.82 -8.00
CA TRP A 227 36.57 30.14 -7.40
C TRP A 227 37.46 30.36 -6.15
N LEU A 228 37.65 29.34 -5.31
CA LEU A 228 38.53 29.41 -4.13
C LEU A 228 40.01 29.47 -4.52
N ASP A 229 40.43 28.63 -5.49
CA ASP A 229 41.80 28.57 -6.01
C ASP A 229 42.18 29.92 -6.66
N ALA A 230 41.24 30.55 -7.39
CA ALA A 230 41.43 31.89 -7.97
C ALA A 230 41.62 32.99 -6.91
N ARG A 231 41.11 32.81 -5.67
CA ARG A 231 41.19 33.80 -4.58
C ARG A 231 42.36 33.59 -3.61
N LYS A 232 43.32 32.70 -3.92
CA LYS A 232 44.47 32.33 -3.06
C LYS A 232 44.07 31.85 -1.66
N GLY A 233 42.88 31.27 -1.51
CA GLY A 233 42.52 30.58 -0.27
C GLY A 233 43.38 29.32 -0.15
N LYS A 234 44.11 29.16 0.96
CA LYS A 234 44.76 27.88 1.25
C LYS A 234 43.67 26.81 1.31
N THR A 235 43.68 25.90 0.34
CA THR A 235 42.92 24.65 0.42
C THR A 235 43.51 23.85 1.58
N GLU A 236 42.79 23.75 2.70
CA GLU A 236 43.14 22.78 3.74
C GLU A 236 42.97 21.38 3.14
N GLN A 237 44.08 20.82 2.66
CA GLN A 237 44.20 19.42 2.30
C GLN A 237 44.28 18.62 3.60
N GLY A 238 43.13 18.44 4.25
CA GLY A 238 43.02 17.49 5.36
C GLY A 238 43.16 16.07 4.82
N GLU A 239 44.05 15.27 5.42
CA GLU A 239 44.06 13.82 5.23
C GLU A 239 42.63 13.27 5.39
N ILE A 240 42.22 12.40 4.46
CA ILE A 240 40.97 11.65 4.57
C ILE A 240 41.14 10.62 5.71
N LYS A 241 41.01 11.06 6.96
CA LYS A 241 40.97 10.16 8.12
C LYS A 241 39.60 9.48 8.15
N SER A 242 39.51 8.27 7.60
CA SER A 242 38.29 7.47 7.66
C SER A 242 37.95 7.08 9.10
N ILE A 243 36.66 7.05 9.43
CA ILE A 243 36.15 6.66 10.76
C ILE A 243 36.32 5.15 10.98
N VAL A 244 36.23 4.38 9.90
CA VAL A 244 36.36 2.92 9.88
C VAL A 244 37.72 2.53 9.32
N ASN A 245 38.36 1.52 9.90
CA ASN A 245 39.64 1.00 9.41
C ASN A 245 39.44 0.33 8.03
N PRO A 246 40.02 0.87 6.94
CA PRO A 246 39.86 0.32 5.60
C PRO A 246 40.39 -1.11 5.47
N GLU A 247 41.33 -1.52 6.33
CA GLU A 247 41.91 -2.88 6.28
C GLU A 247 40.90 -3.98 6.63
N TRP A 248 39.89 -3.68 7.47
CA TRP A 248 38.83 -4.66 7.75
C TRP A 248 37.94 -4.88 6.53
N LEU A 249 37.51 -3.80 5.86
CA LEU A 249 36.69 -3.87 4.65
C LEU A 249 37.39 -4.58 3.52
N LYS A 250 38.66 -4.23 3.26
CA LYS A 250 39.51 -4.95 2.28
C LYS A 250 39.57 -6.45 2.57
N ARG A 251 39.69 -6.83 3.84
CA ARG A 251 39.72 -8.25 4.25
C ARG A 251 38.39 -8.95 3.98
N VAL A 252 37.27 -8.28 4.24
CA VAL A 252 35.92 -8.82 3.97
C VAL A 252 35.70 -9.01 2.48
N THR A 253 35.95 -7.99 1.66
CA THR A 253 35.70 -8.07 0.21
C THR A 253 36.65 -9.06 -0.48
N HIS A 254 37.94 -9.02 -0.12
CA HIS A 254 38.93 -9.95 -0.63
C HIS A 254 38.63 -11.39 -0.19
N GLY A 255 38.29 -11.60 1.08
CA GLY A 255 38.01 -12.92 1.64
C GLY A 255 36.75 -13.56 1.05
N SER A 256 35.68 -12.77 0.90
CA SER A 256 34.40 -13.22 0.36
C SER A 256 34.49 -13.56 -1.12
N GLY A 257 35.28 -12.80 -1.90
CA GLY A 257 35.49 -13.06 -3.32
C GLY A 257 36.43 -14.22 -3.66
N GLN A 258 37.04 -14.88 -2.67
CA GLN A 258 37.82 -16.10 -2.94
C GLN A 258 36.90 -17.25 -3.30
N ARG A 259 37.17 -17.96 -4.39
CA ARG A 259 36.30 -19.00 -4.95
C ARG A 259 35.78 -20.06 -3.96
N LYS A 260 36.61 -20.50 -3.01
CA LYS A 260 36.19 -21.46 -1.95
C LYS A 260 35.22 -20.81 -0.96
N THR A 261 35.56 -19.63 -0.45
CA THR A 261 34.71 -18.86 0.46
C THR A 261 33.40 -18.46 -0.22
N ALA A 262 33.49 -18.01 -1.46
CA ALA A 262 32.34 -17.63 -2.28
C ALA A 262 31.34 -18.78 -2.46
N ALA A 263 31.82 -20.01 -2.68
CA ALA A 263 30.95 -21.19 -2.75
C ALA A 263 30.29 -21.51 -1.40
N MET A 264 31.00 -21.34 -0.28
CA MET A 264 30.42 -21.50 1.06
C MET A 264 29.37 -20.42 1.37
N ILE A 265 29.65 -19.16 1.02
CA ILE A 265 28.72 -18.04 1.16
C ILE A 265 27.46 -18.28 0.31
N ALA A 266 27.62 -18.70 -0.95
CA ALA A 266 26.49 -19.02 -1.82
C ALA A 266 25.63 -20.16 -1.26
N LEU A 267 26.26 -21.22 -0.72
CA LEU A 267 25.53 -22.31 -0.07
C LEU A 267 24.77 -21.81 1.18
N ALA A 268 25.41 -21.01 2.03
CA ALA A 268 24.78 -20.44 3.22
C ALA A 268 23.61 -19.51 2.85
N ALA A 269 23.78 -18.70 1.81
CA ALA A 269 22.75 -17.82 1.30
C ALA A 269 21.54 -18.63 0.81
N VAL A 270 21.75 -19.69 0.02
CA VAL A 270 20.66 -20.58 -0.42
C VAL A 270 19.97 -21.25 0.77
N LEU A 271 20.71 -21.74 1.76
CA LEU A 271 20.14 -22.35 2.97
C LEU A 271 19.31 -21.37 3.80
N LEU A 272 19.66 -20.08 3.81
CA LEU A 272 18.88 -19.03 4.47
C LEU A 272 17.65 -18.64 3.64
N THR A 273 17.77 -18.62 2.30
CA THR A 273 16.69 -18.22 1.40
C THR A 273 15.53 -19.21 1.40
N VAL A 274 15.76 -20.52 1.55
CA VAL A 274 14.66 -21.51 1.55
C VAL A 274 13.62 -21.24 2.65
N PRO A 275 13.96 -21.17 3.95
CA PRO A 275 12.98 -20.86 4.99
C PRO A 275 12.44 -19.42 4.86
N ALA A 276 13.25 -18.46 4.43
CA ALA A 276 12.79 -17.08 4.21
C ALA A 276 11.74 -17.00 3.09
N ALA A 277 11.92 -17.73 2.00
CA ALA A 277 10.95 -17.81 0.90
C ALA A 277 9.64 -18.48 1.34
N MET A 278 9.72 -19.49 2.21
CA MET A 278 8.54 -20.10 2.81
C MET A 278 7.79 -19.13 3.73
N GLY A 279 8.51 -18.31 4.51
CA GLY A 279 7.91 -17.25 5.33
C GLY A 279 7.29 -16.15 4.46
N MET A 280 7.99 -15.70 3.43
CA MET A 280 7.47 -14.72 2.47
C MET A 280 6.18 -15.19 1.78
N ALA A 281 6.08 -16.48 1.43
CA ALA A 281 4.88 -17.06 0.82
C ALA A 281 3.70 -17.22 1.80
N GLN A 282 3.94 -17.09 3.11
CA GLN A 282 2.94 -17.15 4.17
C GLN A 282 2.66 -15.78 4.79
N LEU A 283 3.18 -14.71 4.21
CA LEU A 283 2.84 -13.36 4.67
C LEU A 283 1.41 -13.03 4.32
N GLU A 284 0.67 -12.61 5.34
CA GLU A 284 -0.73 -12.23 5.21
C GLU A 284 -0.84 -10.73 4.95
N GLY A 285 -1.70 -10.38 4.00
CA GLY A 285 -2.12 -9.00 3.76
C GLY A 285 -3.00 -8.52 4.91
N ASP A 286 -2.78 -7.28 5.35
CA ASP A 286 -3.57 -6.65 6.40
C ASP A 286 -3.92 -5.21 6.02
N PHE A 287 -5.20 -4.88 6.22
CA PHE A 287 -5.73 -3.54 6.05
C PHE A 287 -6.46 -3.12 7.33
N ALA A 288 -5.69 -2.98 8.40
CA ALA A 288 -6.13 -2.37 9.64
C ALA A 288 -6.27 -0.85 9.44
N VAL A 289 -7.39 -0.27 9.83
CA VAL A 289 -7.54 1.20 9.87
C VAL A 289 -6.66 1.76 11.01
N GLU A 290 -6.44 0.95 12.03
CA GLU A 290 -5.67 1.20 13.24
C GLU A 290 -4.19 1.46 12.90
N ASP A 291 -3.66 0.81 11.86
CA ASP A 291 -2.29 1.03 11.35
C ASP A 291 -2.04 2.49 10.91
N PHE A 292 -3.11 3.21 10.53
CA PHE A 292 -3.04 4.61 10.13
C PHE A 292 -3.09 5.58 11.33
N LEU A 293 -3.24 5.07 12.55
CA LEU A 293 -3.49 5.85 13.76
C LEU A 293 -2.37 5.63 14.80
N ASP A 294 -2.29 6.51 15.80
CA ASP A 294 -1.49 6.22 17.01
C ASP A 294 -2.29 5.23 17.87
N GLU A 295 -1.69 4.09 18.23
CA GLU A 295 -2.28 3.09 19.14
C GLU A 295 -2.71 3.71 20.48
N ARG A 296 -2.10 4.84 20.88
CA ARG A 296 -2.44 5.57 22.10
C ARG A 296 -3.50 6.65 21.89
N SER A 297 -4.01 6.80 20.67
CA SER A 297 -5.12 7.73 20.40
C SER A 297 -6.41 7.19 21.01
N ASP A 298 -7.24 8.09 21.53
CA ASP A 298 -8.56 7.72 22.06
C ASP A 298 -9.44 7.05 20.99
N PHE A 299 -9.21 7.38 19.71
CA PHE A 299 -9.89 6.71 18.60
C PHE A 299 -9.48 5.24 18.51
N ALA A 300 -8.19 4.92 18.48
CA ALA A 300 -7.70 3.55 18.42
C ALA A 300 -8.17 2.73 19.64
N ILE A 301 -8.02 3.29 20.84
CA ILE A 301 -8.52 2.68 22.08
C ILE A 301 -10.04 2.46 22.00
N GLY A 302 -10.80 3.43 21.51
CA GLY A 302 -12.25 3.32 21.36
C GLY A 302 -12.67 2.22 20.38
N VAL A 303 -11.92 2.03 19.29
CA VAL A 303 -12.15 0.94 18.33
C VAL A 303 -11.81 -0.41 18.96
N ASP A 304 -10.65 -0.55 19.61
CA ASP A 304 -10.23 -1.79 20.29
C ASP A 304 -11.25 -2.22 21.36
N GLU A 305 -11.74 -1.27 22.16
CA GLU A 305 -12.73 -1.54 23.21
C GLU A 305 -14.10 -1.93 22.64
N ILE A 306 -14.46 -1.49 21.43
CA ILE A 306 -15.66 -1.96 20.73
C ILE A 306 -15.40 -3.38 20.19
N ALA A 307 -14.27 -3.61 19.54
CA ALA A 307 -13.92 -4.90 18.97
C ALA A 307 -13.85 -5.99 20.05
N GLU A 308 -13.25 -5.72 21.21
CA GLU A 308 -13.14 -6.69 22.31
C GLU A 308 -14.50 -7.00 22.96
N ARG A 309 -15.35 -5.97 23.16
CA ARG A 309 -16.63 -6.16 23.87
C ARG A 309 -17.76 -6.67 22.99
N PHE A 310 -17.70 -6.39 21.70
CA PHE A 310 -18.74 -6.72 20.72
C PHE A 310 -18.18 -7.63 19.61
N ALA A 311 -17.21 -8.49 19.93
CA ALA A 311 -16.55 -9.39 18.97
C ALA A 311 -17.49 -10.34 18.21
N ASP A 312 -18.63 -10.66 18.82
CA ASP A 312 -19.68 -11.51 18.23
C ASP A 312 -20.61 -10.72 17.28
N GLU A 313 -20.57 -9.37 17.35
CA GLU A 313 -21.27 -8.50 16.41
C GLU A 313 -20.40 -8.30 15.16
N GLY A 314 -20.72 -9.05 14.11
CA GLY A 314 -20.01 -8.97 12.84
C GLY A 314 -20.25 -7.67 12.08
N GLU A 315 -19.35 -7.35 11.16
CA GLU A 315 -19.54 -6.20 10.25
C GLU A 315 -20.56 -6.55 9.16
N PRO A 316 -21.40 -5.59 8.72
CA PRO A 316 -22.42 -5.85 7.71
C PRO A 316 -21.78 -6.10 6.33
N ALA A 317 -21.88 -7.33 5.86
CA ALA A 317 -21.73 -7.70 4.46
C ALA A 317 -23.08 -7.58 3.74
N ASN A 318 -23.01 -7.41 2.43
CA ASN A 318 -24.19 -7.24 1.59
C ASN A 318 -24.05 -8.12 0.36
N LEU A 319 -25.16 -8.71 -0.05
CA LEU A 319 -25.33 -9.32 -1.35
C LEU A 319 -26.16 -8.37 -2.20
N LEU A 320 -25.63 -7.97 -3.34
CA LEU A 320 -26.34 -7.17 -4.34
C LEU A 320 -26.77 -8.10 -5.48
N ILE A 321 -28.06 -8.09 -5.77
CA ILE A 321 -28.70 -8.91 -6.78
C ILE A 321 -29.28 -7.96 -7.84
N LEU A 322 -28.86 -8.10 -9.09
CA LEU A 322 -29.30 -7.28 -10.20
C LEU A 322 -30.04 -8.11 -11.25
N GLY A 323 -31.04 -7.50 -11.88
CA GLY A 323 -31.93 -8.12 -12.85
C GLY A 323 -33.38 -8.09 -12.36
N ASP A 324 -34.21 -8.96 -12.90
CA ASP A 324 -35.63 -9.06 -12.56
C ASP A 324 -35.83 -9.74 -11.19
N VAL A 325 -35.74 -8.96 -10.11
CA VAL A 325 -35.87 -9.46 -8.74
C VAL A 325 -37.32 -9.72 -8.30
N LEU A 326 -38.30 -9.44 -9.19
CA LEU A 326 -39.69 -9.85 -9.03
C LEU A 326 -39.93 -11.30 -9.46
N ASP A 327 -38.98 -11.97 -10.13
CA ASP A 327 -39.14 -13.37 -10.49
C ASP A 327 -39.30 -14.24 -9.21
N PRO A 328 -40.36 -15.04 -9.09
CA PRO A 328 -40.61 -15.85 -7.90
C PRO A 328 -39.48 -16.83 -7.53
N ARG A 329 -38.66 -17.24 -8.50
CA ARG A 329 -37.46 -18.07 -8.26
C ARG A 329 -36.43 -17.33 -7.43
N VAL A 330 -36.31 -16.01 -7.60
CA VAL A 330 -35.39 -15.15 -6.84
C VAL A 330 -35.86 -15.04 -5.38
N PHE A 331 -37.17 -14.84 -5.17
CA PHE A 331 -37.74 -14.83 -3.81
C PHE A 331 -37.56 -16.18 -3.10
N ALA A 332 -37.81 -17.28 -3.79
CA ALA A 332 -37.61 -18.63 -3.25
C ALA A 332 -36.14 -18.93 -2.89
N ALA A 333 -35.20 -18.39 -3.67
CA ALA A 333 -33.77 -18.58 -3.43
C ALA A 333 -33.28 -17.93 -2.13
N ILE A 334 -34.00 -16.96 -1.56
CA ILE A 334 -33.65 -16.32 -0.27
C ILE A 334 -33.67 -17.34 0.88
N ASP A 335 -34.70 -18.17 0.94
CA ASP A 335 -34.87 -19.16 2.00
C ASP A 335 -33.86 -20.31 1.84
N GLU A 336 -33.63 -20.76 0.60
CA GLU A 336 -32.61 -21.77 0.31
C GLU A 336 -31.19 -21.26 0.61
N PHE A 337 -30.91 -19.99 0.34
CA PHE A 337 -29.66 -19.34 0.71
C PHE A 337 -29.48 -19.29 2.23
N ARG A 338 -30.53 -18.94 2.98
CA ARG A 338 -30.51 -18.93 4.44
C ARG A 338 -30.22 -20.31 5.02
N ASP A 339 -30.86 -21.35 4.49
CA ASP A 339 -30.64 -22.75 4.89
C ASP A 339 -29.21 -23.22 4.55
N ASN A 340 -28.71 -22.87 3.37
CA ASN A 340 -27.36 -23.24 2.92
C ASN A 340 -26.30 -22.58 3.79
N MET A 341 -26.46 -21.30 4.11
CA MET A 341 -25.53 -20.60 5.01
C MET A 341 -25.53 -21.21 6.41
N ASP A 342 -26.70 -21.64 6.94
CA ASP A 342 -26.78 -22.19 8.30
C ASP A 342 -26.07 -23.56 8.41
N ALA A 343 -25.92 -24.26 7.28
CA ALA A 343 -25.20 -25.51 7.17
C ALA A 343 -23.66 -25.31 7.19
N LEU A 344 -23.10 -25.09 8.39
CA LEU A 344 -21.64 -24.97 8.58
C LEU A 344 -20.92 -26.32 8.37
N PRO A 345 -20.08 -26.49 7.33
CA PRO A 345 -19.35 -27.73 7.08
C PRO A 345 -18.22 -27.97 8.09
N GLU A 346 -17.87 -29.23 8.35
CA GLU A 346 -16.74 -29.55 9.23
C GLU A 346 -15.41 -28.99 8.68
N GLY A 347 -14.70 -28.22 9.52
CA GLY A 347 -13.39 -27.66 9.19
C GLY A 347 -13.42 -26.25 8.56
N VAL A 348 -14.61 -25.66 8.40
CA VAL A 348 -14.77 -24.27 7.97
C VAL A 348 -14.87 -23.35 9.21
N PRO A 349 -14.15 -22.21 9.24
CA PRO A 349 -14.36 -21.19 10.27
C PRO A 349 -15.78 -20.61 10.19
N ASP A 350 -16.51 -20.59 11.32
CA ASP A 350 -17.80 -19.90 11.38
C ASP A 350 -17.54 -18.39 11.29
N LYS A 351 -17.93 -17.79 10.17
CA LYS A 351 -17.67 -16.37 9.85
C LYS A 351 -18.95 -15.56 9.70
N ILE A 352 -20.11 -16.14 10.01
CA ILE A 352 -21.40 -15.48 9.84
C ILE A 352 -22.01 -15.19 11.21
N THR A 353 -22.62 -14.02 11.35
CA THR A 353 -23.32 -13.66 12.58
C THR A 353 -24.53 -14.56 12.82
N ARG A 354 -24.79 -14.85 14.09
CA ARG A 354 -25.93 -15.66 14.51
C ARG A 354 -26.83 -14.86 15.45
N GLN A 355 -28.12 -15.12 15.34
CA GLN A 355 -29.13 -14.63 16.25
C GLN A 355 -28.98 -15.27 17.64
N PRO A 356 -29.60 -14.71 18.70
CA PRO A 356 -29.51 -15.27 20.06
C PRO A 356 -30.01 -16.72 20.22
N ASP A 357 -30.84 -17.21 19.28
CA ASP A 357 -31.31 -18.60 19.23
C ASP A 357 -30.36 -19.55 18.49
N GLY A 358 -29.30 -19.02 17.88
CA GLY A 358 -28.24 -19.75 17.20
C GLY A 358 -28.42 -19.88 15.69
N THR A 359 -29.53 -19.42 15.10
CA THR A 359 -29.70 -19.41 13.64
C THR A 359 -28.90 -18.29 13.02
N ILE A 360 -28.60 -18.38 11.73
CA ILE A 360 -27.91 -17.29 11.02
C ILE A 360 -28.75 -16.01 10.98
N ASP A 361 -28.05 -14.88 11.09
CA ASP A 361 -28.60 -13.54 10.99
C ASP A 361 -28.49 -13.02 9.54
N ILE A 362 -29.55 -13.24 8.77
CA ILE A 362 -29.74 -12.71 7.41
C ILE A 362 -30.98 -11.82 7.41
N LEU A 363 -30.77 -10.57 7.04
CA LEU A 363 -31.84 -9.60 6.81
C LEU A 363 -32.12 -9.51 5.31
N ALA A 364 -33.32 -9.89 4.93
CA ALA A 364 -33.79 -9.88 3.56
C ALA A 364 -35.26 -9.44 3.48
N LEU A 365 -35.73 -9.15 2.27
CA LEU A 365 -37.08 -8.63 2.03
C LEU A 365 -38.18 -9.63 2.39
N ASP A 366 -37.90 -10.93 2.34
CA ASP A 366 -38.84 -12.01 2.63
C ASP A 366 -39.41 -11.95 4.05
N GLU A 367 -38.61 -11.56 5.05
CA GLU A 367 -39.08 -11.35 6.43
C GLU A 367 -40.12 -10.22 6.50
N MET A 368 -39.92 -9.15 5.73
CA MET A 368 -40.86 -8.02 5.67
C MET A 368 -42.13 -8.37 4.89
N VAL A 369 -42.01 -9.18 3.83
CA VAL A 369 -43.16 -9.74 3.10
C VAL A 369 -43.98 -10.65 4.03
N PHE A 370 -43.32 -11.53 4.78
CA PHE A 370 -43.99 -12.39 5.75
C PHE A 370 -44.70 -11.58 6.85
N ALA A 371 -44.04 -10.55 7.38
CA ALA A 371 -44.64 -9.64 8.35
C ALA A 371 -45.84 -8.88 7.77
N ALA A 372 -45.75 -8.38 6.53
CA ALA A 372 -46.86 -7.71 5.85
C ALA A 372 -48.05 -8.64 5.58
N GLN A 373 -47.81 -9.90 5.20
CA GLN A 373 -48.88 -10.89 5.09
C GLN A 373 -49.56 -11.14 6.45
N GLY A 374 -48.77 -11.20 7.53
CA GLY A 374 -49.32 -11.27 8.89
C GLY A 374 -50.19 -10.05 9.24
N SER A 375 -49.73 -8.84 8.90
CA SER A 375 -50.50 -7.61 9.11
C SER A 375 -51.79 -7.61 8.29
N LEU A 376 -51.75 -8.06 7.04
CA LEU A 376 -52.93 -8.20 6.18
C LEU A 376 -53.98 -9.14 6.79
N VAL A 377 -53.56 -10.25 7.39
CA VAL A 377 -54.46 -11.22 8.05
C VAL A 377 -55.06 -10.66 9.34
N LEU A 378 -54.32 -9.83 10.07
CA LEU A 378 -54.78 -9.25 11.34
C LEU A 378 -55.63 -7.97 11.15
N ASP A 379 -55.27 -7.13 10.17
CA ASP A 379 -55.97 -5.92 9.76
C ASP A 379 -55.72 -5.61 8.27
N SER A 380 -56.71 -5.87 7.43
CA SER A 380 -56.63 -5.63 5.98
C SER A 380 -56.82 -4.16 5.59
N SER A 381 -57.27 -3.29 6.51
CA SER A 381 -57.64 -1.90 6.19
C SER A 381 -56.54 -1.10 5.48
N PRO A 382 -55.25 -1.18 5.90
CA PRO A 382 -54.17 -0.48 5.20
C PRO A 382 -53.95 -0.97 3.77
N PHE A 383 -54.13 -2.27 3.53
CA PHE A 383 -53.94 -2.90 2.22
C PHE A 383 -55.13 -2.58 1.30
N GLU A 384 -56.34 -2.57 1.83
CA GLU A 384 -57.55 -2.16 1.08
C GLU A 384 -57.46 -0.69 0.65
N ALA A 385 -56.88 0.18 1.49
CA ALA A 385 -56.61 1.57 1.14
C ALA A 385 -55.59 1.70 -0.02
N ALA A 386 -54.71 0.72 -0.18
CA ALA A 386 -53.74 0.61 -1.27
C ALA A 386 -54.23 -0.29 -2.42
N GLY A 387 -55.54 -0.55 -2.52
CA GLY A 387 -56.14 -1.21 -3.67
C GLY A 387 -56.37 -2.73 -3.55
N TRP A 388 -56.07 -3.35 -2.40
CA TRP A 388 -56.38 -4.75 -2.13
C TRP A 388 -57.90 -4.99 -2.06
N GLN A 389 -58.45 -5.92 -2.84
CA GLN A 389 -59.90 -6.18 -2.90
C GLN A 389 -60.24 -7.61 -2.45
N PRO A 390 -60.53 -7.86 -1.16
CA PRO A 390 -60.71 -9.21 -0.61
C PRO A 390 -61.91 -9.97 -1.21
N GLU A 391 -62.85 -9.26 -1.82
CA GLU A 391 -64.10 -9.79 -2.36
C GLU A 391 -64.02 -10.11 -3.87
N VAL A 392 -62.91 -9.76 -4.52
CA VAL A 392 -62.68 -9.93 -5.96
C VAL A 392 -61.69 -11.08 -6.18
N ASP A 393 -62.01 -11.98 -7.12
CA ASP A 393 -61.09 -13.04 -7.53
C ASP A 393 -59.76 -12.41 -8.00
N GLY A 394 -58.64 -12.87 -7.43
CA GLY A 394 -57.32 -12.29 -7.71
C GLY A 394 -57.04 -10.96 -6.99
N PHE A 395 -57.87 -10.58 -6.02
CA PHE A 395 -57.70 -9.41 -5.15
C PHE A 395 -57.59 -8.04 -5.85
N GLY A 396 -58.05 -7.95 -7.10
CA GLY A 396 -57.97 -6.75 -7.94
C GLY A 396 -56.75 -6.70 -8.87
N MET A 397 -55.87 -7.69 -8.81
CA MET A 397 -54.55 -7.69 -9.45
C MET A 397 -54.07 -9.08 -9.89
N ASN A 398 -54.99 -10.03 -10.02
CA ASN A 398 -54.74 -11.41 -10.44
C ASN A 398 -53.79 -12.23 -9.53
N CYS A 399 -53.70 -11.86 -8.26
CA CYS A 399 -52.85 -12.54 -7.28
C CYS A 399 -53.53 -13.79 -6.69
N SER A 400 -52.80 -14.92 -6.61
CA SER A 400 -53.28 -16.19 -6.07
C SER A 400 -53.03 -16.40 -4.56
N LEU A 401 -53.77 -17.33 -3.95
CA LEU A 401 -53.62 -17.72 -2.52
C LEU A 401 -52.74 -18.96 -2.36
N ALA A 402 -51.92 -18.97 -1.31
CA ALA A 402 -51.09 -20.12 -0.95
C ALA A 402 -51.96 -21.26 -0.38
N GLY A 403 -52.35 -22.20 -1.27
CA GLY A 403 -53.15 -23.36 -0.89
C GLY A 403 -54.51 -22.99 -0.30
N ASN A 404 -54.87 -23.59 0.84
CA ASN A 404 -56.15 -23.32 1.55
C ASN A 404 -55.98 -22.32 2.71
N GLY A 405 -54.82 -21.66 2.82
CA GLY A 405 -54.50 -20.74 3.92
C GLY A 405 -54.90 -19.29 3.64
N PRO A 406 -54.76 -18.40 4.65
CA PRO A 406 -55.02 -16.96 4.50
C PRO A 406 -53.81 -16.19 3.92
N LEU A 407 -52.71 -16.88 3.64
CA LEU A 407 -51.48 -16.31 3.11
C LEU A 407 -51.49 -16.28 1.58
N VAL A 408 -50.77 -15.32 1.02
CA VAL A 408 -50.70 -15.08 -0.42
C VAL A 408 -49.64 -15.99 -1.04
N ASP A 409 -49.85 -16.44 -2.28
CA ASP A 409 -48.90 -17.29 -3.00
C ASP A 409 -47.65 -16.48 -3.41
N THR A 410 -46.51 -16.77 -2.80
CA THR A 410 -45.23 -16.12 -3.15
C THR A 410 -44.57 -16.73 -4.38
N THR A 411 -45.16 -17.79 -4.97
CA THR A 411 -44.74 -18.32 -6.28
C THR A 411 -45.39 -17.58 -7.45
N ASP A 412 -46.28 -16.64 -7.16
CA ASP A 412 -47.01 -15.79 -8.09
C ASP A 412 -46.35 -14.40 -8.18
N ARG A 413 -45.99 -13.99 -9.40
CA ARG A 413 -45.26 -12.74 -9.66
C ARG A 413 -46.12 -11.52 -9.34
N GLU A 414 -47.40 -11.57 -9.66
CA GLU A 414 -48.35 -10.49 -9.45
C GLU A 414 -48.59 -10.25 -7.96
N CYS A 415 -48.57 -11.31 -7.15
CA CYS A 415 -48.59 -11.21 -5.71
C CYS A 415 -47.32 -10.53 -5.15
N LEU A 416 -46.14 -10.92 -5.62
CA LEU A 416 -44.89 -10.28 -5.21
C LEU A 416 -44.86 -8.80 -5.60
N ALA A 417 -45.35 -8.46 -6.80
CA ALA A 417 -45.46 -7.08 -7.26
C ALA A 417 -46.31 -6.22 -6.30
N PHE A 418 -47.43 -6.77 -5.79
CA PHE A 418 -48.22 -6.09 -4.74
C PHE A 418 -47.39 -5.78 -3.51
N PHE A 419 -46.80 -6.82 -2.90
CA PHE A 419 -46.17 -6.69 -1.59
C PHE A 419 -44.91 -5.85 -1.67
N TYR A 420 -44.11 -6.02 -2.72
CA TYR A 420 -42.91 -5.20 -2.92
C TYR A 420 -43.29 -3.72 -3.07
N GLY A 421 -44.35 -3.43 -3.85
CA GLY A 421 -44.81 -2.06 -4.03
C GLY A 421 -45.41 -1.46 -2.77
N PHE A 422 -46.24 -2.24 -2.08
CA PHE A 422 -46.87 -1.82 -0.83
C PHE A 422 -45.81 -1.53 0.23
N LEU A 423 -44.84 -2.42 0.41
CA LEU A 423 -43.73 -2.25 1.34
C LEU A 423 -42.86 -1.04 0.97
N SER A 424 -42.58 -0.83 -0.33
CA SER A 424 -41.77 0.29 -0.81
C SER A 424 -42.42 1.66 -0.56
N LEU A 425 -43.75 1.72 -0.55
CA LEU A 425 -44.53 2.95 -0.32
C LEU A 425 -44.90 3.17 1.15
N HIS A 426 -45.30 2.10 1.84
CA HIS A 426 -45.95 2.17 3.14
C HIS A 426 -45.21 1.46 4.26
N GLY A 427 -44.26 0.57 3.94
CA GLY A 427 -43.59 -0.27 4.92
C GLY A 427 -44.48 -1.40 5.45
N VAL A 428 -44.09 -2.01 6.57
CA VAL A 428 -44.89 -3.03 7.28
C VAL A 428 -45.79 -2.31 8.29
N PRO A 429 -47.13 -2.35 8.14
CA PRO A 429 -48.03 -1.73 9.09
C PRO A 429 -48.00 -2.50 10.42
N GLY A 430 -47.72 -1.83 11.53
CA GLY A 430 -47.67 -2.47 12.84
C GLY A 430 -49.05 -2.87 13.37
N VAL A 431 -49.27 -4.18 13.58
CA VAL A 431 -50.54 -4.73 14.10
C VAL A 431 -50.28 -5.90 15.05
N GLY A 432 -50.82 -5.81 16.28
CA GLY A 432 -50.69 -6.88 17.27
C GLY A 432 -49.22 -7.15 17.64
N PRO A 433 -48.68 -8.37 17.39
CA PRO A 433 -47.27 -8.70 17.65
C PRO A 433 -46.32 -8.22 16.54
N ILE A 434 -46.83 -7.73 15.41
CA ILE A 434 -46.03 -7.35 14.25
C ILE A 434 -45.58 -5.89 14.43
N PRO A 435 -44.25 -5.62 14.40
CA PRO A 435 -43.75 -4.26 14.56
C PRO A 435 -44.05 -3.41 13.33
N ASP A 436 -44.18 -2.10 13.55
CA ASP A 436 -44.25 -1.12 12.47
C ASP A 436 -42.85 -0.91 11.87
N ILE A 437 -42.68 -1.18 10.57
CA ILE A 437 -41.43 -0.97 9.84
C ILE A 437 -41.67 0.12 8.78
N PRO A 438 -41.03 1.29 8.86
CA PRO A 438 -41.23 2.35 7.89
C PRO A 438 -40.69 1.99 6.51
N ALA A 439 -41.33 2.53 5.46
CA ALA A 439 -40.92 2.36 4.07
C ALA A 439 -39.44 2.71 3.80
N SER A 440 -38.88 3.68 4.54
CA SER A 440 -37.46 4.06 4.42
C SER A 440 -36.49 2.94 4.79
N ILE A 441 -36.90 1.97 5.63
CA ILE A 441 -36.11 0.77 5.92
C ILE A 441 -36.24 -0.24 4.80
N VAL A 442 -37.44 -0.46 4.26
CA VAL A 442 -37.68 -1.35 3.10
C VAL A 442 -36.85 -0.90 1.90
N GLN A 443 -36.76 0.41 1.66
CA GLN A 443 -36.00 1.01 0.56
C GLN A 443 -34.48 0.76 0.65
N LEU A 444 -33.97 0.23 1.77
CA LEU A 444 -32.59 -0.25 1.88
C LEU A 444 -32.36 -1.63 1.25
N TYR A 445 -33.44 -2.36 0.92
CA TYR A 445 -33.43 -3.72 0.38
C TYR A 445 -33.96 -3.80 -1.04
N ILE A 446 -34.94 -2.95 -1.39
CA ILE A 446 -35.56 -2.93 -2.71
C ILE A 446 -36.08 -1.52 -3.04
N MET A 447 -35.91 -1.08 -4.28
CA MET A 447 -36.46 0.18 -4.77
C MET A 447 -37.06 0.00 -6.16
N PRO A 448 -38.21 0.61 -6.46
CA PRO A 448 -38.81 0.51 -7.77
C PRO A 448 -38.01 1.36 -8.78
N VAL A 449 -37.95 0.89 -10.03
CA VAL A 449 -37.26 1.59 -11.13
C VAL A 449 -37.95 2.92 -11.46
N VAL A 450 -39.28 2.94 -11.33
CA VAL A 450 -40.14 4.11 -11.53
C VAL A 450 -40.99 4.30 -10.28
N GLU A 451 -41.35 5.55 -9.97
CA GLU A 451 -42.26 5.86 -8.87
C GLU A 451 -43.58 5.09 -9.03
N LEU A 452 -44.09 4.52 -7.93
CA LEU A 452 -45.27 3.66 -7.90
C LEU A 452 -46.56 4.46 -7.68
N ASP A 453 -47.71 3.95 -8.15
CA ASP A 453 -49.01 4.51 -7.79
C ASP A 453 -49.36 4.16 -6.32
N PRO A 454 -49.58 5.15 -5.44
CA PRO A 454 -49.93 4.91 -4.04
C PRO A 454 -51.23 4.13 -3.82
N ASN A 455 -52.13 4.09 -4.80
CA ASN A 455 -53.41 3.38 -4.72
C ASN A 455 -53.38 2.03 -5.46
N GLN A 456 -52.35 1.81 -6.28
CA GLN A 456 -52.15 0.58 -7.06
C GLN A 456 -50.66 0.23 -7.04
N PRO A 457 -50.12 -0.25 -5.90
CA PRO A 457 -48.68 -0.41 -5.68
C PRO A 457 -47.99 -1.39 -6.64
N TRP A 458 -48.75 -2.21 -7.35
CA TRP A 458 -48.24 -3.12 -8.39
C TRP A 458 -48.04 -2.44 -9.76
N LEU A 459 -48.41 -1.16 -9.88
CA LEU A 459 -48.23 -0.35 -11.08
C LEU A 459 -47.35 0.87 -10.76
N ASP A 460 -46.66 1.34 -11.79
CA ASP A 460 -45.99 2.64 -11.76
C ASP A 460 -46.99 3.80 -11.97
N ILE A 461 -46.53 5.03 -11.79
CA ILE A 461 -47.33 6.25 -12.02
C ILE A 461 -47.81 6.42 -13.47
N ASN A 462 -47.27 5.66 -14.43
CA ASN A 462 -47.69 5.65 -15.83
C ASN A 462 -48.77 4.59 -16.12
N GLY A 463 -49.03 3.70 -15.16
CA GLY A 463 -49.93 2.57 -15.28
C GLY A 463 -49.30 1.33 -15.91
N ASP A 464 -47.97 1.30 -16.03
CA ASP A 464 -47.20 0.12 -16.43
C ASP A 464 -46.91 -0.75 -15.20
N ASP A 465 -46.56 -2.03 -15.41
CA ASP A 465 -46.27 -2.95 -14.29
C ASP A 465 -45.05 -2.49 -13.48
N ALA A 466 -45.14 -2.60 -12.15
CA ALA A 466 -44.03 -2.27 -11.26
C ALA A 466 -42.80 -3.11 -11.59
N ALA A 467 -41.64 -2.46 -11.71
CA ALA A 467 -40.37 -3.09 -12.03
C ALA A 467 -39.34 -2.80 -10.94
N TYR A 468 -38.52 -3.80 -10.65
CA TYR A 468 -37.42 -3.75 -9.69
C TYR A 468 -36.22 -4.43 -10.33
N ASP A 469 -35.13 -3.68 -10.49
CA ASP A 469 -33.90 -4.12 -11.16
C ASP A 469 -32.78 -4.50 -10.17
N MET A 470 -33.02 -4.25 -8.88
CA MET A 470 -32.03 -4.43 -7.82
C MET A 470 -32.69 -4.84 -6.50
N MET A 471 -32.07 -5.82 -5.83
CA MET A 471 -32.37 -6.24 -4.47
C MET A 471 -31.07 -6.36 -3.68
N GLN A 472 -31.13 -6.04 -2.40
CA GLN A 472 -30.03 -6.20 -1.45
C GLN A 472 -30.43 -7.18 -0.34
N ILE A 473 -29.53 -8.10 0.00
CA ILE A 473 -29.61 -8.93 1.22
C ILE A 473 -28.44 -8.54 2.13
N ARG A 474 -28.65 -8.51 3.44
CA ARG A 474 -27.62 -8.14 4.42
C ARG A 474 -27.39 -9.27 5.40
N PHE A 475 -26.14 -9.48 5.78
CA PHE A 475 -25.75 -10.45 6.80
C PHE A 475 -24.46 -9.98 7.46
N GLY A 476 -24.21 -10.37 8.71
CA GLY A 476 -22.99 -9.99 9.41
C GLY A 476 -21.85 -10.98 9.15
N MET A 477 -20.62 -10.48 9.06
CA MET A 477 -19.41 -11.29 9.06
C MET A 477 -18.60 -11.07 10.33
N THR A 478 -18.34 -12.14 11.08
CA THR A 478 -17.62 -12.08 12.36
C THR A 478 -16.12 -12.10 12.16
N GLN A 479 -15.38 -11.35 12.99
CA GLN A 479 -13.92 -11.24 12.95
C GLN A 479 -13.37 -11.04 11.53
N PRO A 480 -13.85 -10.03 10.78
CA PRO A 480 -13.40 -9.83 9.40
C PRO A 480 -11.93 -9.42 9.30
N GLU A 481 -11.24 -9.18 10.42
CA GLU A 481 -9.81 -8.88 10.53
C GLU A 481 -8.95 -10.15 10.49
N ASP A 482 -9.53 -11.33 10.75
CA ASP A 482 -8.87 -12.62 10.54
C ASP A 482 -8.93 -12.99 9.05
N PHE A 483 -8.01 -12.43 8.26
CA PHE A 483 -7.93 -12.64 6.81
C PHE A 483 -7.79 -14.12 6.39
N PRO A 484 -6.96 -14.95 7.05
CA PRO A 484 -6.90 -16.39 6.74
C PRO A 484 -8.24 -17.09 6.95
N GLY A 485 -8.92 -16.81 8.07
CA GLY A 485 -10.26 -17.35 8.32
C GLY A 485 -11.30 -16.82 7.34
N MET A 486 -11.20 -15.56 6.95
CA MET A 486 -12.07 -14.92 5.95
C MET A 486 -11.91 -15.54 4.57
N GLN A 487 -10.73 -16.00 4.16
CA GLN A 487 -10.56 -16.68 2.88
C GLN A 487 -11.45 -17.94 2.79
N GLY A 488 -11.48 -18.75 3.86
CA GLY A 488 -12.38 -19.89 3.96
C GLY A 488 -13.85 -19.49 4.05
N GLY A 489 -14.17 -18.53 4.92
CA GLY A 489 -15.55 -18.06 5.12
C GLY A 489 -16.17 -17.47 3.85
N VAL A 490 -15.47 -16.57 3.14
CA VAL A 490 -15.95 -15.96 1.89
C VAL A 490 -16.09 -17.01 0.78
N ALA A 491 -15.20 -17.99 0.70
CA ALA A 491 -15.32 -19.08 -0.28
C ALA A 491 -16.59 -19.92 -0.05
N GLU A 492 -16.95 -20.19 1.21
CA GLU A 492 -18.20 -20.89 1.52
C GLU A 492 -19.43 -20.02 1.24
N VAL A 493 -19.41 -18.70 1.53
CA VAL A 493 -20.50 -17.81 1.13
C VAL A 493 -20.71 -17.84 -0.39
N TRP A 494 -19.64 -17.84 -1.19
CA TRP A 494 -19.76 -17.97 -2.65
C TRP A 494 -20.37 -19.29 -3.09
N ARG A 495 -20.06 -20.39 -2.40
CA ARG A 495 -20.70 -21.68 -2.64
C ARG A 495 -22.20 -21.62 -2.31
N ASP A 496 -22.56 -21.02 -1.19
CA ASP A 496 -23.96 -20.93 -0.76
C ASP A 496 -24.77 -20.00 -1.68
N LEU A 497 -24.11 -19.03 -2.32
CA LEU A 497 -24.70 -18.16 -3.35
C LEU A 497 -25.00 -18.85 -4.68
N GLU A 498 -24.65 -20.13 -4.85
CA GLU A 498 -24.96 -20.88 -6.08
C GLU A 498 -26.44 -20.83 -6.44
N VAL A 499 -27.34 -20.74 -5.45
CA VAL A 499 -28.79 -20.60 -5.66
C VAL A 499 -29.15 -19.33 -6.46
N PHE A 500 -28.44 -18.22 -6.23
CA PHE A 500 -28.62 -16.98 -6.96
C PHE A 500 -27.79 -16.94 -8.24
N THR A 501 -26.52 -17.38 -8.21
CA THR A 501 -25.68 -17.35 -9.41
C THR A 501 -26.19 -18.30 -10.50
N ASN A 502 -26.88 -19.39 -10.13
CA ASN A 502 -27.58 -20.26 -11.08
C ASN A 502 -28.79 -19.60 -11.74
N LEU A 503 -29.34 -18.54 -11.16
CA LEU A 503 -30.37 -17.70 -11.77
C LEU A 503 -29.78 -16.52 -12.56
N SER A 504 -28.45 -16.34 -12.51
CA SER A 504 -27.76 -15.29 -13.24
C SER A 504 -27.21 -15.75 -14.58
N SER A 505 -27.20 -14.85 -15.57
CA SER A 505 -26.43 -14.96 -16.81
C SER A 505 -24.98 -14.49 -16.65
N GLY A 506 -24.69 -13.73 -15.60
CA GLY A 506 -23.36 -13.21 -15.27
C GLY A 506 -22.51 -14.16 -14.44
N THR A 507 -21.29 -13.71 -14.11
CA THR A 507 -20.43 -14.36 -13.11
C THR A 507 -20.38 -13.51 -11.85
N TYR A 508 -19.80 -14.03 -10.77
CA TYR A 508 -19.59 -13.20 -9.57
C TYR A 508 -18.62 -12.02 -9.82
N GLU A 509 -17.80 -12.08 -10.89
CA GLU A 509 -16.83 -11.02 -11.25
C GLU A 509 -17.41 -9.96 -12.19
N ALA A 510 -18.38 -10.34 -13.03
CA ALA A 510 -18.89 -9.46 -14.08
C ALA A 510 -20.38 -9.68 -14.38
N PRO A 511 -21.12 -8.60 -14.68
CA PRO A 511 -22.52 -8.70 -15.10
C PRO A 511 -22.65 -9.41 -16.44
N GLY A 512 -23.72 -10.19 -16.59
CA GLY A 512 -24.14 -10.82 -17.84
C GLY A 512 -25.10 -9.95 -18.65
N GLU A 513 -25.52 -10.47 -19.82
CA GLU A 513 -26.58 -9.88 -20.63
C GLU A 513 -27.96 -10.35 -20.15
N GLU A 514 -29.03 -9.61 -20.48
CA GLU A 514 -30.39 -10.06 -20.19
C GLU A 514 -30.73 -11.32 -21.02
N GLU A 515 -31.12 -12.40 -20.33
CA GLU A 515 -31.51 -13.67 -20.95
C GLU A 515 -32.91 -14.08 -20.50
N GLU A 516 -33.70 -14.68 -21.38
CA GLU A 516 -35.12 -15.00 -21.11
C GLU A 516 -35.29 -16.10 -20.03
N ASP A 517 -34.31 -17.00 -19.88
CA ASP A 517 -34.33 -18.09 -18.91
C ASP A 517 -33.67 -17.75 -17.56
N LYS A 518 -32.89 -16.66 -17.51
CA LYS A 518 -32.16 -16.18 -16.33
C LYS A 518 -32.71 -14.85 -15.86
N PRO A 519 -33.42 -14.79 -14.72
CA PRO A 519 -34.00 -13.54 -14.25
C PRO A 519 -32.93 -12.54 -13.79
N LEU A 520 -31.73 -13.01 -13.41
CA LEU A 520 -30.68 -12.14 -12.87
C LEU A 520 -29.59 -11.87 -13.91
N THR A 521 -29.04 -10.66 -13.90
CA THR A 521 -27.89 -10.27 -14.70
C THR A 521 -26.60 -10.29 -13.89
N TRP A 522 -26.66 -10.05 -12.59
CA TRP A 522 -25.47 -10.08 -11.73
C TRP A 522 -25.79 -10.35 -10.26
N VAL A 523 -24.88 -11.05 -9.58
CA VAL A 523 -24.94 -11.34 -8.15
C VAL A 523 -23.56 -11.09 -7.57
N MET A 524 -23.43 -10.15 -6.63
CA MET A 524 -22.13 -9.77 -6.07
C MET A 524 -22.15 -9.59 -4.55
N LEU A 525 -21.07 -10.04 -3.90
CA LEU A 525 -20.80 -9.73 -2.50
C LEU A 525 -20.12 -8.35 -2.39
N THR A 526 -20.55 -7.59 -1.40
CA THR A 526 -20.03 -6.26 -1.08
C THR A 526 -20.20 -5.96 0.42
N GLY A 527 -19.94 -4.72 0.81
CA GLY A 527 -19.86 -4.31 2.22
C GLY A 527 -18.43 -4.24 2.73
N ARG A 528 -18.26 -3.62 3.89
CA ARG A 528 -16.94 -3.31 4.48
C ARG A 528 -16.06 -4.55 4.64
N PRO A 529 -16.51 -5.68 5.23
CA PRO A 529 -15.64 -6.84 5.44
C PRO A 529 -15.19 -7.47 4.12
N ILE A 530 -16.07 -7.55 3.11
CA ILE A 530 -15.75 -8.07 1.78
C ILE A 530 -14.76 -7.14 1.05
N THR A 531 -15.01 -5.83 1.03
CA THR A 531 -14.11 -4.88 0.37
C THR A 531 -12.72 -4.86 1.01
N ARG A 532 -12.63 -4.99 2.34
CA ARG A 532 -11.36 -5.09 3.06
C ARG A 532 -10.63 -6.39 2.73
N PHE A 533 -11.33 -7.53 2.73
CA PHE A 533 -10.76 -8.82 2.33
C PHE A 533 -10.21 -8.77 0.90
N THR A 534 -11.01 -8.29 -0.06
CA THR A 534 -10.58 -8.14 -1.46
C THR A 534 -9.40 -7.19 -1.61
N ALA A 535 -9.35 -6.10 -0.83
CA ALA A 535 -8.20 -5.19 -0.82
C ALA A 535 -6.93 -5.87 -0.27
N SER A 536 -7.04 -6.67 0.80
CA SER A 536 -5.92 -7.43 1.37
C SER A 536 -5.37 -8.49 0.40
N THR A 537 -6.25 -9.27 -0.25
CA THR A 537 -5.82 -10.26 -1.25
C THR A 537 -5.15 -9.58 -2.44
N ALA A 538 -5.72 -8.46 -2.91
CA ALA A 538 -5.09 -7.67 -3.96
C ALA A 538 -3.70 -7.16 -3.56
N MET A 539 -3.47 -6.75 -2.31
CA MET A 539 -2.15 -6.33 -1.84
C MET A 539 -1.11 -7.45 -1.92
N GLN A 540 -1.49 -8.69 -1.61
CA GLN A 540 -0.59 -9.84 -1.73
C GLN A 540 -0.23 -10.14 -3.19
N ASP A 541 -1.24 -10.11 -4.08
CA ASP A 541 -1.03 -10.29 -5.52
C ASP A 541 -0.14 -9.18 -6.11
N GLU A 542 -0.36 -7.94 -5.68
CA GLU A 542 0.43 -6.76 -6.07
C GLU A 542 1.88 -6.83 -5.61
N MET A 543 2.14 -7.35 -4.41
CA MET A 543 3.51 -7.59 -3.94
C MET A 543 4.24 -8.53 -4.90
N GLN A 544 3.61 -9.63 -5.31
CA GLN A 544 4.21 -10.62 -6.19
C GLN A 544 4.39 -10.07 -7.62
N SER A 545 3.36 -9.44 -8.17
CA SER A 545 3.38 -8.88 -9.53
C SER A 545 4.43 -7.77 -9.65
N SER A 546 4.46 -6.83 -8.69
CA SER A 546 5.40 -5.71 -8.66
C SER A 546 6.84 -6.18 -8.44
N LEU A 547 7.06 -7.21 -7.62
CA LEU A 547 8.38 -7.82 -7.44
C LEU A 547 8.88 -8.46 -8.73
N ILE A 548 8.04 -9.23 -9.42
CA ILE A 548 8.40 -9.90 -10.68
C ILE A 548 8.69 -8.85 -11.76
N LEU A 549 7.80 -7.88 -11.94
CA LEU A 549 7.95 -6.87 -12.97
C LEU A 549 9.13 -5.93 -12.68
N GLY A 550 9.29 -5.51 -11.43
CA GLY A 550 10.45 -4.75 -10.96
C GLY A 550 11.75 -5.52 -11.20
N SER A 551 11.78 -6.82 -10.92
CA SER A 551 12.94 -7.68 -11.20
C SER A 551 13.30 -7.71 -12.68
N VAL A 552 12.31 -7.83 -13.58
CA VAL A 552 12.51 -7.81 -15.03
C VAL A 552 13.04 -6.45 -15.49
N PHE A 553 12.46 -5.36 -15.01
CA PHE A 553 12.86 -3.99 -15.38
C PHE A 553 14.27 -3.64 -14.88
N VAL A 554 14.60 -4.02 -13.65
CA VAL A 554 15.94 -3.84 -13.08
C VAL A 554 16.97 -4.71 -13.80
N LEU A 555 16.69 -5.98 -14.06
CA LEU A 555 17.60 -6.85 -14.79
C LEU A 555 17.81 -6.36 -16.24
N GLY A 556 16.76 -5.85 -16.88
CA GLY A 556 16.81 -5.23 -18.20
C GLY A 556 17.69 -3.99 -18.24
N SER A 557 17.46 -3.04 -17.34
CA SER A 557 18.25 -1.80 -17.22
C SER A 557 19.72 -2.09 -16.89
N LEU A 558 20.01 -3.03 -15.98
CA LEU A 558 21.37 -3.50 -15.70
C LEU A 558 22.03 -4.14 -16.92
N THR A 559 21.31 -4.98 -17.67
CA THR A 559 21.85 -5.64 -18.86
C THR A 559 22.25 -4.63 -19.93
N ILE A 560 21.42 -3.60 -20.13
CA ILE A 560 21.68 -2.49 -21.04
C ILE A 560 22.88 -1.67 -20.55
N GLY A 561 22.88 -1.27 -19.27
CA GLY A 561 23.92 -0.42 -18.68
C GLY A 561 25.30 -1.07 -18.65
N PHE A 562 25.38 -2.31 -18.15
CA PHE A 562 26.64 -3.06 -18.09
C PHE A 562 27.08 -3.65 -19.43
N ARG A 563 26.19 -3.65 -20.44
CA ARG A 563 26.35 -4.35 -21.73
C ARG A 563 26.77 -5.81 -21.57
N SER A 564 26.30 -6.44 -20.49
CA SER A 564 26.68 -7.80 -20.13
C SER A 564 25.63 -8.44 -19.23
N PRO A 565 24.84 -9.41 -19.72
CA PRO A 565 23.81 -10.06 -18.91
C PRO A 565 24.42 -10.84 -17.73
N LYS A 566 25.65 -11.35 -17.89
CA LYS A 566 26.36 -12.02 -16.78
C LYS A 566 26.62 -11.08 -15.61
N GLN A 567 27.02 -9.84 -15.90
CA GLN A 567 27.30 -8.84 -14.86
C GLN A 567 26.00 -8.32 -14.24
N ALA A 568 24.94 -8.17 -15.05
CA ALA A 568 23.62 -7.84 -14.55
C ALA A 568 23.11 -8.89 -13.53
N VAL A 569 23.21 -10.18 -13.85
CA VAL A 569 22.81 -11.27 -12.93
C VAL A 569 23.65 -11.27 -11.65
N VAL A 570 24.96 -11.01 -11.73
CA VAL A 570 25.85 -10.93 -10.55
C VAL A 570 25.46 -9.83 -9.59
N THR A 571 25.04 -8.68 -10.13
CA THR A 571 24.59 -7.54 -9.34
C THR A 571 23.17 -7.75 -8.81
N PHE A 572 22.29 -8.36 -9.60
CA PHE A 572 20.87 -8.54 -9.27
C PHE A 572 20.60 -9.65 -8.24
N VAL A 573 21.26 -10.81 -8.35
CA VAL A 573 20.95 -11.97 -7.48
C VAL A 573 21.13 -11.64 -5.99
N PRO A 574 22.23 -11.01 -5.54
CA PRO A 574 22.40 -10.61 -4.14
C PRO A 574 21.24 -9.78 -3.60
N ILE A 575 20.77 -8.78 -4.35
CA ILE A 575 19.67 -7.92 -3.89
C ILE A 575 18.33 -8.66 -3.91
N PHE A 576 18.10 -9.52 -4.89
CA PHE A 576 16.89 -10.35 -4.94
C PHE A 576 16.79 -11.26 -3.71
N LEU A 577 17.91 -11.85 -3.26
CA LEU A 577 17.95 -12.64 -2.02
C LEU A 577 17.63 -11.80 -0.79
N VAL A 578 18.10 -10.55 -0.73
CA VAL A 578 17.77 -9.62 0.36
C VAL A 578 16.27 -9.34 0.44
N VAL A 579 15.60 -9.15 -0.70
CA VAL A 579 14.14 -8.96 -0.72
C VAL A 579 13.43 -10.16 -0.09
N VAL A 580 13.81 -11.37 -0.48
CA VAL A 580 13.24 -12.61 0.08
C VAL A 580 13.54 -12.72 1.58
N TRP A 581 14.77 -12.38 2.01
CA TRP A 581 15.15 -12.41 3.42
C TRP A 581 14.41 -11.36 4.26
N LEU A 582 14.13 -10.19 3.69
CA LEU A 582 13.41 -9.12 4.37
C LEU A 582 11.95 -9.51 4.61
N TYR A 583 11.26 -10.04 3.61
CA TYR A 583 9.89 -10.55 3.79
C TYR A 583 9.84 -11.80 4.67
N GLY A 584 10.84 -12.69 4.56
CA GLY A 584 10.98 -13.79 5.52
C GLY A 584 11.17 -13.30 6.96
N LEU A 585 11.91 -12.20 7.16
CA LEU A 585 12.06 -11.56 8.48
C LEU A 585 10.75 -10.97 8.97
N MET A 586 10.00 -10.27 8.12
CA MET A 586 8.67 -9.73 8.45
C MET A 586 7.76 -10.83 9.00
N TYR A 587 7.70 -11.98 8.32
CA TYR A 587 6.91 -13.13 8.75
C TYR A 587 7.34 -13.64 10.13
N VAL A 588 8.65 -13.81 10.36
CA VAL A 588 9.17 -14.29 11.66
C VAL A 588 8.91 -13.29 12.80
N THR A 589 8.90 -11.99 12.50
CA THR A 589 8.55 -10.95 13.48
C THR A 589 7.05 -10.82 13.74
N GLY A 590 6.20 -11.53 12.99
CA GLY A 590 4.75 -11.43 13.08
C GLY A 590 4.19 -10.13 12.49
N ALA A 591 4.94 -9.48 11.59
CA ALA A 591 4.47 -8.29 10.89
C ALA A 591 3.66 -8.68 9.65
N SER A 592 2.57 -7.96 9.39
CA SER A 592 1.69 -8.16 8.25
C SER A 592 2.09 -7.33 7.03
N LEU A 593 1.56 -7.70 5.85
CA LEU A 593 1.70 -6.94 4.61
C LEU A 593 0.59 -5.89 4.52
N ASN A 594 0.93 -4.67 4.88
CA ASN A 594 0.10 -3.51 4.56
C ASN A 594 0.52 -2.84 3.24
N ILE A 595 -0.31 -1.92 2.78
CA ILE A 595 -0.13 -1.18 1.52
C ILE A 595 1.23 -0.46 1.39
N VAL A 596 1.88 -0.10 2.49
CA VAL A 596 3.21 0.54 2.47
C VAL A 596 4.32 -0.50 2.41
N THR A 597 4.24 -1.57 3.20
CA THR A 597 5.27 -2.63 3.21
C THR A 597 5.31 -3.43 1.90
N VAL A 598 4.21 -3.48 1.14
CA VAL A 598 4.19 -3.99 -0.24
C VAL A 598 5.14 -3.20 -1.16
N THR A 599 5.27 -1.89 -0.96
CA THR A 599 6.21 -1.06 -1.76
C THR A 599 7.68 -1.35 -1.45
N ILE A 600 7.97 -1.96 -0.30
CA ILE A 600 9.36 -2.26 0.09
C ILE A 600 10.01 -3.21 -0.90
N ALA A 601 9.28 -4.10 -1.57
CA ALA A 601 9.80 -4.96 -2.64
C ALA A 601 10.46 -4.14 -3.76
N THR A 602 9.74 -3.14 -4.29
CA THR A 602 10.23 -2.31 -5.39
C THR A 602 11.26 -1.30 -4.93
N ILE A 603 11.12 -0.75 -3.72
CA ILE A 603 12.15 0.09 -3.08
C ILE A 603 13.45 -0.70 -2.90
N SER A 604 13.38 -1.94 -2.40
CA SER A 604 14.56 -2.78 -2.20
C SER A 604 15.29 -3.09 -3.50
N LEU A 605 14.54 -3.37 -4.56
CA LEU A 605 15.12 -3.61 -5.89
C LEU A 605 15.71 -2.36 -6.53
N GLY A 606 15.19 -1.17 -6.22
CA GLY A 606 15.74 0.11 -6.69
C GLY A 606 16.87 0.62 -5.80
N VAL A 607 16.55 1.00 -4.57
CA VAL A 607 17.49 1.57 -3.60
C VAL A 607 18.57 0.58 -3.18
N GLY A 608 18.19 -0.66 -2.87
CA GLY A 608 19.14 -1.64 -2.35
C GLY A 608 20.12 -2.16 -3.41
N ILE A 609 19.76 -2.13 -4.69
CA ILE A 609 20.67 -2.59 -5.76
C ILE A 609 21.83 -1.62 -5.99
N ASP A 610 21.69 -0.35 -5.60
CA ASP A 610 22.67 0.70 -5.82
C ASP A 610 24.04 0.33 -5.20
N TYR A 611 24.01 -0.23 -3.99
CA TYR A 611 25.20 -0.74 -3.31
C TYR A 611 25.92 -1.81 -4.13
N CYS A 612 25.16 -2.74 -4.73
CA CYS A 612 25.71 -3.81 -5.57
C CYS A 612 26.25 -3.27 -6.90
N ILE A 613 25.60 -2.25 -7.49
CA ILE A 613 26.04 -1.60 -8.72
C ILE A 613 27.41 -0.93 -8.51
N HIS A 614 27.57 -0.15 -7.43
CA HIS A 614 28.84 0.51 -7.12
C HIS A 614 29.98 -0.49 -6.89
N VAL A 615 29.72 -1.59 -6.17
CA VAL A 615 30.71 -2.68 -5.98
C VAL A 615 31.11 -3.31 -7.32
N THR A 616 30.14 -3.72 -8.13
CA THR A 616 30.41 -4.35 -9.43
C THR A 616 31.14 -3.40 -10.36
N GLU A 617 30.75 -2.14 -10.39
CA GLU A 617 31.34 -1.12 -11.25
C GLU A 617 32.78 -0.80 -10.83
N ARG A 618 33.06 -0.67 -9.52
CA ARG A 618 34.43 -0.47 -9.03
C ARG A 618 35.32 -1.68 -9.32
N TYR A 619 34.80 -2.89 -9.15
CA TYR A 619 35.52 -4.10 -9.52
C TYR A 619 35.81 -4.15 -11.02
N ARG A 620 34.84 -3.79 -11.87
CA ARG A 620 35.01 -3.72 -13.33
C ARG A 620 36.06 -2.70 -13.72
N GLU A 621 36.06 -1.53 -13.10
CA GLU A 621 37.07 -0.50 -13.34
C GLU A 621 38.50 -1.01 -13.06
N GLY A 622 38.72 -1.68 -11.92
CA GLY A 622 40.01 -2.27 -11.61
C GLY A 622 40.44 -3.33 -12.64
N ARG A 623 39.49 -4.18 -13.06
CA ARG A 623 39.74 -5.19 -14.10
C ARG A 623 40.01 -4.59 -15.48
N GLU A 624 39.33 -3.49 -15.85
CA GLU A 624 39.57 -2.74 -17.07
C GLU A 624 40.95 -2.05 -17.07
N ASN A 625 41.43 -1.62 -15.89
CA ASN A 625 42.76 -1.06 -15.69
C ASN A 625 43.89 -2.13 -15.63
N GLY A 626 43.54 -3.41 -15.75
CA GLY A 626 44.50 -4.53 -15.76
C GLY A 626 44.87 -5.09 -14.39
N GLU A 627 44.22 -4.66 -13.31
CA GLU A 627 44.44 -5.17 -11.96
C GLU A 627 44.06 -6.65 -11.86
N SER A 628 44.71 -7.42 -10.98
CA SER A 628 44.35 -8.81 -10.74
C SER A 628 42.97 -8.92 -10.06
N HIS A 629 42.38 -10.12 -10.04
CA HIS A 629 41.11 -10.34 -9.33
C HIS A 629 41.20 -9.94 -7.85
N ASN A 630 42.32 -10.24 -7.20
CA ASN A 630 42.52 -9.94 -5.78
C ASN A 630 42.69 -8.45 -5.54
N ASP A 631 43.46 -7.77 -6.41
CA ASP A 631 43.70 -6.33 -6.30
C ASP A 631 42.40 -5.55 -6.52
N ALA A 632 41.60 -5.95 -7.52
CA ALA A 632 40.30 -5.35 -7.77
C ALA A 632 39.32 -5.54 -6.60
N LEU A 633 39.31 -6.71 -5.94
CA LEU A 633 38.50 -6.94 -4.75
C LEU A 633 38.98 -6.12 -3.54
N ALA A 634 40.29 -5.96 -3.37
CA ALA A 634 40.86 -5.10 -2.34
C ALA A 634 40.52 -3.62 -2.61
N ALA A 635 40.50 -3.19 -3.88
CA ALA A 635 40.11 -1.85 -4.27
C ALA A 635 38.63 -1.55 -3.96
N VAL A 636 37.73 -2.54 -4.09
CA VAL A 636 36.33 -2.43 -3.64
C VAL A 636 36.28 -2.14 -2.14
N GLY A 637 37.01 -2.90 -1.32
CA GLY A 637 37.05 -2.71 0.14
C GLY A 637 37.81 -1.46 0.62
N GLY A 638 38.39 -0.68 -0.30
CA GLY A 638 39.07 0.58 0.00
C GLY A 638 38.09 1.76 0.11
N ALA A 639 38.32 2.81 -0.68
CA ALA A 639 37.50 4.03 -0.66
C ALA A 639 36.02 3.76 -1.02
N CYS A 640 35.75 2.83 -1.93
CA CYS A 640 34.39 2.48 -2.34
C CYS A 640 33.58 1.87 -1.17
N GLY A 641 34.12 0.86 -0.49
CA GLY A 641 33.48 0.25 0.69
C GLY A 641 33.25 1.25 1.83
N LEU A 642 34.18 2.20 2.04
CA LEU A 642 34.00 3.28 3.01
C LEU A 642 32.87 4.23 2.65
N ALA A 643 32.75 4.60 1.36
CA ALA A 643 31.66 5.44 0.88
C ALA A 643 30.31 4.72 1.04
N LEU A 644 30.24 3.43 0.69
CA LEU A 644 29.03 2.61 0.83
C LEU A 644 28.58 2.46 2.30
N LEU A 645 29.52 2.26 3.24
CA LEU A 645 29.18 2.25 4.67
C LEU A 645 28.62 3.61 5.13
N GLY A 646 29.21 4.70 4.65
CA GLY A 646 28.77 6.06 4.98
C GLY A 646 27.35 6.34 4.51
N SER A 647 27.07 6.01 3.23
CA SER A 647 25.75 6.13 2.60
C SER A 647 24.71 5.26 3.31
N ALA A 648 25.01 3.96 3.54
CA ALA A 648 24.11 3.07 4.26
C ALA A 648 23.81 3.55 5.68
N THR A 649 24.79 4.14 6.38
CA THR A 649 24.57 4.69 7.72
C THR A 649 23.66 5.92 7.69
N SER A 650 23.79 6.80 6.69
CA SER A 650 22.88 7.93 6.53
C SER A 650 21.46 7.50 6.21
N ASP A 651 21.30 6.52 5.33
CA ASP A 651 20.01 5.99 4.94
C ASP A 651 19.31 5.29 6.11
N ILE A 652 20.02 4.39 6.82
CA ILE A 652 19.50 3.72 8.02
C ILE A 652 19.05 4.75 9.05
N ALA A 653 19.85 5.79 9.31
CA ALA A 653 19.47 6.84 10.23
C ALA A 653 18.24 7.61 9.76
N GLY A 654 18.12 7.91 8.47
CA GLY A 654 16.95 8.57 7.88
C GLY A 654 15.67 7.76 8.09
N PHE A 655 15.68 6.47 7.72
CA PHE A 655 14.54 5.58 7.90
C PHE A 655 14.21 5.30 9.37
N LEU A 656 15.20 5.23 10.26
CA LEU A 656 14.97 5.10 11.70
C LEU A 656 14.34 6.36 12.33
N VAL A 657 14.47 7.54 11.73
CA VAL A 657 13.69 8.72 12.18
C VAL A 657 12.20 8.53 11.87
N ILE A 658 11.87 7.89 10.75
CA ILE A 658 10.47 7.53 10.41
C ILE A 658 9.95 6.46 11.38
N ALA A 659 10.80 5.54 11.82
CA ALA A 659 10.45 4.54 12.83
C ALA A 659 9.96 5.15 14.17
N LEU A 660 10.18 6.45 14.40
CA LEU A 660 9.65 7.19 15.54
C LEU A 660 8.25 7.79 15.30
N SER A 661 7.65 7.53 14.14
CA SER A 661 6.30 7.99 13.82
C SER A 661 5.28 7.34 14.76
N PRO A 662 4.29 8.11 15.26
CA PRO A 662 3.18 7.55 16.02
C PRO A 662 2.27 6.64 15.18
N MET A 663 2.26 6.80 13.86
CA MET A 663 1.48 5.94 12.95
C MET A 663 2.20 4.60 12.76
N GLY A 664 1.56 3.49 13.15
CA GLY A 664 2.13 2.14 13.07
C GLY A 664 2.65 1.79 11.66
N LEU A 665 1.89 2.15 10.62
CA LEU A 665 2.25 2.00 9.22
C LEU A 665 3.60 2.64 8.85
N PHE A 666 3.84 3.88 9.28
CA PHE A 666 5.08 4.61 8.99
C PHE A 666 6.24 4.11 9.86
N ALA A 667 5.96 3.73 11.10
CA ALA A 667 6.94 3.15 11.99
C ALA A 667 7.51 1.84 11.41
N ASN A 668 6.62 0.91 11.02
CA ASN A 668 6.98 -0.35 10.38
C ASN A 668 7.74 -0.13 9.08
N PHE A 669 7.30 0.80 8.25
CA PHE A 669 8.03 1.18 7.03
C PHE A 669 9.46 1.64 7.31
N GLY A 670 9.66 2.48 8.32
CA GLY A 670 10.99 2.94 8.74
C GLY A 670 11.89 1.80 9.22
N ILE A 671 11.37 0.90 10.05
CA ILE A 671 12.12 -0.25 10.59
C ILE A 671 12.54 -1.20 9.47
N PHE A 672 11.61 -1.62 8.61
CA PHE A 672 11.91 -2.58 7.55
C PHE A 672 12.75 -1.98 6.43
N SER A 673 12.60 -0.68 6.13
CA SER A 673 13.49 0.00 5.19
C SER A 673 14.92 0.12 5.72
N ALA A 674 15.09 0.43 7.02
CA ALA A 674 16.42 0.44 7.65
C ALA A 674 17.06 -0.96 7.65
N ALA A 675 16.28 -2.01 7.97
CA ALA A 675 16.74 -3.40 7.89
C ALA A 675 17.15 -3.79 6.46
N MET A 676 16.36 -3.39 5.46
CA MET A 676 16.64 -3.60 4.04
C MET A 676 17.97 -2.99 3.62
N ILE A 677 18.27 -1.75 4.02
CA ILE A 677 19.54 -1.09 3.70
C ILE A 677 20.71 -1.79 4.37
N ALA A 678 20.55 -2.19 5.64
CA ALA A 678 21.59 -2.96 6.34
C ALA A 678 21.88 -4.30 5.65
N LEU A 679 20.83 -5.00 5.21
CA LEU A 679 20.95 -6.24 4.44
C LEU A 679 21.54 -6.00 3.05
N SER A 680 21.22 -4.90 2.39
CA SER A 680 21.74 -4.51 1.06
C SER A 680 23.24 -4.17 1.12
N LEU A 681 23.67 -3.46 2.16
CA LEU A 681 25.08 -3.23 2.46
C LEU A 681 25.82 -4.56 2.69
N PHE A 682 25.25 -5.48 3.48
CA PHE A 682 25.81 -6.82 3.66
C PHE A 682 25.90 -7.58 2.34
N ALA A 683 24.83 -7.57 1.54
CA ALA A 683 24.77 -8.22 0.24
C ALA A 683 25.83 -7.67 -0.72
N SER A 684 25.99 -6.34 -0.81
CA SER A 684 26.98 -5.73 -1.68
C SER A 684 28.42 -6.10 -1.30
N LEU A 685 28.78 -6.05 -0.01
CA LEU A 685 30.16 -6.31 0.43
C LEU A 685 30.51 -7.80 0.48
N VAL A 686 29.52 -8.68 0.71
CA VAL A 686 29.74 -10.13 0.92
C VAL A 686 29.20 -10.97 -0.24
N LEU A 687 27.91 -10.85 -0.56
CA LEU A 687 27.27 -11.69 -1.58
C LEU A 687 27.71 -11.31 -3.00
N THR A 688 27.79 -10.01 -3.32
CA THR A 688 28.20 -9.54 -4.65
C THR A 688 29.67 -9.83 -4.90
N THR A 689 30.54 -9.62 -3.91
CA THR A 689 31.97 -9.99 -4.02
C THR A 689 32.15 -11.50 -4.16
N ALA A 690 31.38 -12.32 -3.42
CA ALA A 690 31.34 -13.77 -3.60
C ALA A 690 30.87 -14.17 -5.01
N ALA A 691 29.80 -13.57 -5.53
CA ALA A 691 29.29 -13.82 -6.87
C ALA A 691 30.34 -13.49 -7.95
N LEU A 692 31.05 -12.38 -7.81
CA LEU A 692 32.20 -12.02 -8.67
C LEU A 692 33.33 -13.06 -8.58
N GLY A 693 33.59 -13.59 -7.38
CA GLY A 693 34.55 -14.65 -7.11
C GLY A 693 34.24 -15.98 -7.81
N LEU A 694 32.96 -16.36 -7.88
CA LEU A 694 32.50 -17.58 -8.57
C LEU A 694 32.69 -17.52 -10.09
N ILE A 695 32.60 -16.31 -10.66
CA ILE A 695 32.68 -16.09 -12.11
C ILE A 695 34.10 -15.77 -12.58
N SER A 696 35.00 -15.42 -11.66
CA SER A 696 36.40 -15.19 -12.00
C SER A 696 37.05 -16.46 -12.59
N LYS A 697 37.75 -16.30 -13.73
CA LYS A 697 38.48 -17.41 -14.36
C LYS A 697 39.68 -17.77 -13.47
N PRO A 698 39.98 -19.06 -13.26
CA PRO A 698 41.18 -19.44 -12.53
C PRO A 698 42.42 -18.90 -13.27
N PRO A 699 43.46 -18.46 -12.54
CA PRO A 699 44.68 -17.97 -13.18
C PRO A 699 45.23 -19.06 -14.11
N ALA A 700 45.58 -18.67 -15.34
CA ALA A 700 46.21 -19.58 -16.28
C ALA A 700 47.52 -20.11 -15.66
N GLN A 701 47.68 -21.43 -15.60
CA GLN A 701 48.89 -22.08 -15.10
C GLN A 701 50.10 -21.54 -15.89
N GLY A 702 50.92 -20.68 -15.27
CA GLY A 702 52.16 -20.16 -15.88
C GLY A 702 52.51 -18.69 -15.61
N GLN A 703 51.61 -17.86 -15.07
CA GLN A 703 51.99 -16.50 -14.65
C GLN A 703 52.46 -16.53 -13.19
N ALA A 704 53.78 -16.42 -12.99
CA ALA A 704 54.37 -16.18 -11.69
C ALA A 704 53.77 -14.89 -11.07
N PRO A 705 53.55 -14.84 -9.75
CA PRO A 705 53.13 -13.60 -9.10
C PRO A 705 54.18 -12.52 -9.38
N MET A 706 53.76 -11.38 -9.95
CA MET A 706 54.63 -10.22 -10.02
C MET A 706 54.96 -9.78 -8.57
N PRO A 707 56.22 -9.45 -8.27
CA PRO A 707 56.59 -8.99 -6.94
C PRO A 707 55.77 -7.75 -6.58
N SER A 708 55.15 -7.78 -5.41
CA SER A 708 54.50 -6.61 -4.82
C SER A 708 55.52 -5.48 -4.69
N ALA A 709 55.30 -4.39 -5.42
CA ALA A 709 56.00 -3.12 -5.18
C ALA A 709 55.40 -2.47 -3.93
N VAL A 710 55.65 -3.06 -2.77
CA VAL A 710 55.60 -2.34 -1.50
C VAL A 710 57.04 -1.97 -1.21
N ALA A 711 57.34 -0.70 -1.43
CA ALA A 711 58.63 -0.12 -1.08
C ALA A 711 58.78 -0.15 0.44
N ASP A 712 59.82 -0.82 0.92
CA ASP A 712 60.43 -0.55 2.20
C ASP A 712 61.04 0.88 2.15
N GLU A 713 60.28 1.87 2.62
CA GLU A 713 60.83 3.13 3.12
C GLU A 713 60.76 3.09 4.65
N GLU A 714 61.75 2.44 5.27
CA GLU A 714 62.16 2.72 6.65
C GLU A 714 63.59 3.25 6.64
N ALA A 715 63.74 4.49 7.11
CA ALA A 715 64.96 5.06 7.68
C ALA A 715 64.59 5.79 8.98
#